data_AF-A0A6V8I6D3-F1
#
_entry.id   AF-A0A6V8I6D3-F1
#
_cell.length_a   1.000
_cell.length_b   1.000
_cell.length_c   1.000
_cell.angle_alpha   90.00
_cell.angle_beta   90.00
_cell.angle_gamma   90.00
#
_symmetry.space_group_name_H-M   'P 1'
#
loop_
_entity.id
_entity.type
_entity.pdbx_description
1 polymer ?
#
loop_
_entity_poly.entity_id
_entity_poly.type
_entity_poly.pdbx_seq_one_letter_code
_entity_poly.pdbx_strand_id
1 'polypeptide(L)'
;MIRNATLSTTSDSSVDFQQIEENAVSAGGSTDQYAGGEANYHHHNMTWSWAGGATGDWTDPANWVLTDSTGNVVDTSTISGSAIPQSQQNADVSVGASGSTASSVTVVANAPIYNQFRSLSVWENGTLKITAQGSKGTHGYVFAVAGFENDGNIIVDTPSLVEFGGVTANRGDGTITIMNNHGNVVFDDGSLNNGGTLNLINASLGSAGKPMWVNGGTVNLQQNSSVFLNSGAGTTINVDPATVNTIYVQDNGFLHTGTGSTNDQTSAINGVSENTRFGVAGLTTAPVSATYTANTDGSYTLKIAMADGSDLTYTNLHMAAGYTPPASLNIVQDSATSGWDIEDTSSTPATGGYTDNTLHQQMVTTATTATDAGGDTSQYSSSAEDFHQHDMSWHWTGAKSSDWNDSANWTLLDSTGNVVDTSNTDVWTSNPIPQSEQNADVNIGGMNSTDDPQIVVDNVVDYNQIRSLSVWQSGVLKITAQAGSGYVGNVFATAGFENNGTIIIDTPSNVELGGVTMNRESGVITILNNQGNVTLDGGALNNAGTLNLINASLGTVDKPVWVQGGTVNMAKNSTLFAQPGISYDTLTTINVDPTTVNTVYIDNPGDKTQTGNVALNGVSENTRFGIADLTSKPVSATYTLNADKTSYTLTIGLANGNTVTYGTITPTDGYVPSSTQIVEDSANNGWLIESDSSEACFLAGSMIRTVSGDVRVEEIRLGDRLVTFDWKNGCDVTRTVVWVAKAHTTVRSGVPADEAGYPVRVLKDAIAEGVPYKDMLITAEHCLFFEDKFVPVRMLVNGRSVFYDTSITSYDYYHVETQDHSVIIADGMLTESYLDTGNRASFRQEGKVAALRAAGKRTWEQDAAAPLCVSRSFVEPLFRALEGRTSTVAGSQTPLAPATLHRDADLHLVMGNGAVIRPVRYDGQTYSFMLPAGTETVRILSRASRPSDVVGPFVDDRRSLGVAVRAIQFISNTQRTEVTTYRDDATLNGWYPAQGQISVWTNGNAVLPLSEQTDGKMGMLMITADLADGYLAEPEQAAPALARSA
;
A
#
# COMPACT_ATOMS: atom_id res chain seq x y z
N MET A 1 45.31 -25.59 -32.29
CA MET A 1 44.71 -24.61 -33.22
C MET A 1 43.31 -24.31 -32.73
N ILE A 2 43.08 -23.04 -32.35
CA ILE A 2 41.87 -22.22 -32.54
C ILE A 2 40.55 -22.72 -31.90
N ARG A 3 39.73 -21.95 -31.17
CA ARG A 3 39.75 -20.66 -30.42
C ARG A 3 38.37 -20.56 -29.74
N ASN A 4 38.32 -19.79 -28.65
CA ASN A 4 37.15 -19.38 -27.86
C ASN A 4 36.02 -18.68 -28.64
N ALA A 5 34.80 -18.80 -28.11
CA ALA A 5 33.82 -17.70 -28.03
C ALA A 5 33.04 -17.80 -26.71
N THR A 6 33.07 -16.70 -25.97
CA THR A 6 32.58 -16.42 -24.62
C THR A 6 31.07 -16.16 -24.57
N LEU A 7 30.41 -16.62 -23.50
CA LEU A 7 29.15 -16.08 -22.98
C LEU A 7 29.50 -14.85 -22.11
N SER A 8 28.87 -13.70 -22.36
CA SER A 8 28.99 -12.52 -21.49
C SER A 8 27.82 -12.46 -20.52
N THR A 9 28.15 -12.53 -19.24
CA THR A 9 27.32 -12.14 -18.10
C THR A 9 27.37 -10.62 -17.94
N THR A 10 26.24 -9.95 -17.86
CA THR A 10 26.13 -8.59 -17.33
C THR A 10 25.17 -8.62 -16.15
N SER A 11 25.70 -9.03 -14.98
CA SER A 11 25.19 -8.63 -13.67
C SER A 11 26.19 -7.60 -13.13
N ASP A 12 25.95 -6.33 -13.40
CA ASP A 12 26.83 -5.27 -12.90
C ASP A 12 26.35 -4.87 -11.50
N SER A 13 26.80 -5.61 -10.50
CA SER A 13 27.04 -5.07 -9.16
C SER A 13 28.38 -5.62 -8.70
N SER A 14 29.43 -4.81 -8.81
CA SER A 14 30.82 -5.13 -8.43
C SER A 14 31.05 -5.20 -6.90
N VAL A 15 29.99 -5.25 -6.10
CA VAL A 15 30.03 -5.12 -4.64
C VAL A 15 30.06 -6.51 -3.99
N ASP A 16 31.19 -6.86 -3.37
CA ASP A 16 31.34 -8.09 -2.57
C ASP A 16 30.79 -7.87 -1.15
N PHE A 17 29.51 -8.17 -0.95
CA PHE A 17 28.83 -8.03 0.34
C PHE A 17 29.47 -8.83 1.48
N GLN A 18 30.10 -9.97 1.17
CA GLN A 18 30.76 -10.78 2.20
C GLN A 18 32.03 -10.10 2.69
N GLN A 19 32.83 -9.52 1.78
CA GLN A 19 34.00 -8.74 2.14
C GLN A 19 33.64 -7.48 2.95
N ILE A 20 32.52 -6.81 2.63
CA ILE A 20 32.02 -5.67 3.40
C ILE A 20 31.64 -6.10 4.83
N GLU A 21 30.98 -7.25 4.97
CA GLU A 21 30.60 -7.79 6.29
C GLU A 21 31.84 -8.13 7.13
N GLU A 22 32.82 -8.81 6.53
CA GLU A 22 34.08 -9.16 7.19
C GLU A 22 34.85 -7.90 7.64
N ASN A 23 34.85 -6.84 6.83
CA ASN A 23 35.47 -5.57 7.18
C ASN A 23 34.70 -4.82 8.29
N ALA A 24 33.36 -4.85 8.27
CA ALA A 24 32.52 -4.21 9.30
C ALA A 24 32.69 -4.87 10.68
N VAL A 25 32.76 -6.20 10.74
CA VAL A 25 33.05 -6.93 11.99
C VAL A 25 34.43 -6.54 12.54
N SER A 26 35.42 -6.33 11.66
CA SER A 26 36.76 -5.90 12.07
C SER A 26 36.82 -4.47 12.61
N ALA A 27 35.85 -3.61 12.24
CA ALA A 27 35.77 -2.21 12.64
C ALA A 27 35.06 -1.97 13.99
N GLY A 28 34.50 -3.00 14.64
CA GLY A 28 33.99 -2.89 16.02
C GLY A 28 32.50 -3.15 16.25
N GLY A 29 31.79 -3.80 15.31
CA GLY A 29 30.36 -4.13 15.45
C GLY A 29 30.04 -5.05 16.64
N SER A 30 29.84 -4.48 17.83
CA SER A 30 29.26 -5.16 19.00
C SER A 30 27.93 -4.49 19.34
N THR A 31 26.85 -5.26 19.30
CA THR A 31 25.46 -4.85 19.58
C THR A 31 25.13 -4.75 21.08
N ASP A 32 26.14 -4.85 21.97
CA ASP A 32 25.93 -5.18 23.39
C ASP A 32 26.32 -4.04 24.35
N GLN A 33 25.80 -2.82 24.19
CA GLN A 33 25.80 -1.83 25.29
C GLN A 33 24.54 -0.97 25.30
N TYR A 34 23.58 -1.32 26.18
CA TYR A 34 22.42 -0.49 26.50
C TYR A 34 22.54 0.03 27.94
N ALA A 35 22.71 1.34 28.10
CA ALA A 35 22.58 2.02 29.39
C ALA A 35 21.60 3.18 29.25
N GLY A 36 20.47 3.07 29.94
CA GLY A 36 19.39 4.03 29.88
C GLY A 36 19.67 5.34 30.60
N GLY A 37 19.22 6.44 29.99
CA GLY A 37 19.19 7.78 30.58
C GLY A 37 19.32 8.85 29.50
N GLU A 38 18.24 9.09 28.76
CA GLU A 38 18.26 9.93 27.55
C GLU A 38 17.21 11.05 27.72
N ALA A 39 17.58 12.31 27.51
CA ALA A 39 16.70 13.48 27.57
C ALA A 39 17.03 14.46 26.42
N ASN A 40 16.01 14.95 25.72
CA ASN A 40 16.11 15.84 24.56
C ASN A 40 16.60 17.25 24.95
N TYR A 41 17.60 17.79 24.26
CA TYR A 41 18.04 19.19 24.39
C TYR A 41 18.21 19.85 23.02
N HIS A 42 17.73 21.09 22.90
CA HIS A 42 18.00 22.01 21.80
C HIS A 42 19.25 22.83 22.14
N HIS A 43 20.27 22.85 21.27
CA HIS A 43 21.56 23.48 21.54
C HIS A 43 22.00 24.35 20.36
N HIS A 44 22.29 25.62 20.64
CA HIS A 44 22.91 26.54 19.69
C HIS A 44 24.44 26.47 19.85
N ASN A 45 25.20 26.23 18.77
CA ASN A 45 26.65 26.48 18.80
C ASN A 45 27.01 27.92 18.40
N MET A 46 26.03 28.72 17.95
CA MET A 46 26.11 30.14 17.58
C MET A 46 27.28 30.48 16.64
N THR A 47 27.77 29.52 15.85
CA THR A 47 28.95 29.77 15.01
C THR A 47 28.67 30.80 13.92
N TRP A 48 27.52 30.72 13.25
CA TRP A 48 26.93 31.73 12.38
C TRP A 48 25.42 31.86 12.64
N SER A 49 24.93 33.08 12.83
CA SER A 49 23.52 33.38 13.16
C SER A 49 22.94 34.42 12.20
N TRP A 50 21.78 34.11 11.63
CA TRP A 50 20.95 35.02 10.86
C TRP A 50 19.96 35.73 11.79
N ALA A 51 19.99 37.06 11.81
CA ALA A 51 19.03 37.87 12.53
C ALA A 51 18.12 38.60 11.53
N GLY A 52 16.81 38.36 11.64
CA GLY A 52 15.78 39.08 10.90
C GLY A 52 15.54 40.45 11.54
N GLY A 53 15.97 41.52 10.86
CA GLY A 53 15.97 42.88 11.42
C GLY A 53 14.81 43.78 10.95
N ALA A 54 14.09 43.39 9.91
CA ALA A 54 13.03 44.19 9.30
C ALA A 54 11.81 43.34 8.94
N THR A 55 10.63 43.94 9.01
CA THR A 55 9.40 43.35 8.49
C THR A 55 9.47 43.24 6.97
N GLY A 56 9.24 42.06 6.40
CA GLY A 56 9.28 41.87 4.95
C GLY A 56 9.38 40.41 4.48
N ASP A 57 9.71 40.25 3.20
CA ASP A 57 9.83 38.98 2.50
C ASP A 57 11.07 38.18 2.97
N TRP A 58 10.91 36.89 3.26
CA TRP A 58 11.98 35.99 3.66
C TRP A 58 13.07 35.88 2.59
N THR A 59 12.71 36.00 1.31
CA THR A 59 13.63 35.84 0.17
C THR A 59 14.41 37.10 -0.19
N ASP A 60 14.11 38.24 0.46
CA ASP A 60 14.86 39.48 0.29
C ASP A 60 16.09 39.49 1.22
N PRO A 61 17.32 39.43 0.68
CA PRO A 61 18.54 39.48 1.49
C PRO A 61 18.65 40.74 2.36
N ALA A 62 17.96 41.83 2.02
CA ALA A 62 17.96 43.06 2.82
C ALA A 62 17.29 42.91 4.19
N ASN A 63 16.46 41.88 4.39
CA ASN A 63 15.78 41.61 5.66
C ASN A 63 16.65 40.83 6.66
N TRP A 64 17.82 40.39 6.22
CA TRP A 64 18.65 39.44 6.96
C TRP A 64 20.07 39.98 7.21
N VAL A 65 20.56 39.77 8.43
CA VAL A 65 21.95 40.05 8.80
C VAL A 65 22.58 38.75 9.28
N LEU A 66 23.63 38.29 8.61
CA LEU A 66 24.45 37.17 9.05
C LEU A 66 25.55 37.67 10.00
N THR A 67 25.67 37.06 11.17
CA THR A 67 26.72 37.35 12.17
C THR A 67 27.53 36.11 12.55
N ASP A 68 28.81 36.30 12.86
CA ASP A 68 29.66 35.24 13.43
C ASP A 68 29.42 35.00 14.93
N SER A 69 30.10 34.00 15.50
CA SER A 69 30.03 33.64 16.93
C SER A 69 30.42 34.73 17.92
N THR A 70 31.01 35.81 17.44
CA THR A 70 31.37 36.98 18.23
C THR A 70 30.44 38.17 17.99
N GLY A 71 29.41 37.98 17.16
CA GLY A 71 28.39 38.97 16.83
C GLY A 71 28.82 39.97 15.74
N ASN A 72 29.90 39.71 15.01
CA ASN A 72 30.30 40.59 13.90
C ASN A 72 29.53 40.23 12.62
N VAL A 73 29.15 41.24 11.84
CA VAL A 73 28.50 41.03 10.53
C VAL A 73 29.45 40.34 9.56
N VAL A 74 28.97 39.28 8.93
CA VAL A 74 29.66 38.52 7.89
C VAL A 74 29.38 39.15 6.52
N ASP A 75 30.40 39.27 5.67
CA ASP A 75 30.24 39.70 4.28
C ASP A 75 29.61 38.56 3.47
N THR A 76 28.37 38.76 3.03
CA THR A 76 27.59 37.77 2.27
C THR A 76 27.75 37.89 0.75
N SER A 77 28.58 38.82 0.26
CA SER A 77 28.77 39.07 -1.18
C SER A 77 29.38 37.89 -1.96
N THR A 78 29.93 36.90 -1.24
CA THR A 78 30.54 35.68 -1.79
C THR A 78 29.62 34.46 -1.78
N ILE A 79 28.43 34.54 -1.15
CA ILE A 79 27.44 33.45 -1.14
C ILE A 79 26.79 33.36 -2.53
N SER A 80 26.82 32.19 -3.16
CA SER A 80 26.17 31.97 -4.46
C SER A 80 24.66 31.99 -4.32
N GLY A 81 23.98 32.87 -5.07
CA GLY A 81 22.52 33.06 -4.99
C GLY A 81 22.11 34.27 -4.15
N SER A 82 20.86 34.32 -3.71
CA SER A 82 20.39 35.30 -2.73
C SER A 82 20.83 34.87 -1.34
N ALA A 83 21.59 35.71 -0.64
CA ALA A 83 22.06 35.43 0.71
C ALA A 83 20.92 35.54 1.74
N ILE A 84 20.18 34.45 1.91
CA ILE A 84 19.04 34.31 2.83
C ILE A 84 19.22 33.07 3.71
N PRO A 85 18.53 32.93 4.84
CA PRO A 85 18.77 31.81 5.74
C PRO A 85 18.60 30.43 5.10
N GLN A 86 17.54 30.22 4.30
CA GLN A 86 17.29 28.94 3.61
C GLN A 86 18.24 28.66 2.42
N SER A 87 19.12 29.60 2.07
CA SER A 87 20.23 29.31 1.14
C SER A 87 21.36 28.52 1.83
N GLN A 88 21.33 28.38 3.16
CA GLN A 88 22.34 27.70 3.95
C GLN A 88 21.69 26.71 4.92
N GLN A 89 21.98 25.41 4.76
CA GLN A 89 21.42 24.39 5.65
C GLN A 89 21.91 24.50 7.10
N ASN A 90 23.00 25.25 7.34
CA ASN A 90 23.60 25.51 8.66
C ASN A 90 23.02 26.72 9.43
N ALA A 91 22.01 27.39 8.88
CA ALA A 91 21.54 28.65 9.43
C ALA A 91 20.88 28.48 10.81
N ASP A 92 21.42 29.16 11.84
CA ASP A 92 20.63 29.54 13.02
C ASP A 92 19.85 30.81 12.67
N VAL A 93 18.54 30.76 12.75
CA VAL A 93 17.68 31.85 12.31
C VAL A 93 16.91 32.41 13.49
N SER A 94 17.10 33.68 13.78
CA SER A 94 16.31 34.41 14.76
C SER A 94 15.35 35.39 14.08
N VAL A 95 14.05 35.21 14.32
CA VAL A 95 13.00 36.17 13.95
C VAL A 95 12.61 36.94 15.21
N GLY A 96 12.88 38.26 15.20
CA GLY A 96 12.78 39.08 16.40
C GLY A 96 14.00 38.91 17.32
N ALA A 97 13.90 39.39 18.56
CA ALA A 97 14.98 39.31 19.53
C ALA A 97 14.44 39.01 20.93
N SER A 98 15.07 38.06 21.63
CA SER A 98 14.70 37.67 23.00
C SER A 98 14.68 38.88 23.95
N GLY A 99 13.60 39.02 24.72
CA GLY A 99 13.43 40.08 25.71
C GLY A 99 13.33 41.49 25.13
N SER A 100 13.12 41.63 23.82
CA SER A 100 12.98 42.92 23.14
C SER A 100 11.60 43.53 23.35
N THR A 101 11.56 44.82 23.71
CA THR A 101 10.32 45.62 23.71
C THR A 101 10.17 46.47 22.44
N ALA A 102 10.96 46.18 21.40
CA ALA A 102 10.91 46.91 20.14
C ALA A 102 9.60 46.60 19.36
N SER A 103 9.38 47.31 18.26
CA SER A 103 8.27 47.03 17.34
C SER A 103 8.28 45.57 16.90
N SER A 104 7.09 45.02 16.63
CA SER A 104 6.94 43.67 16.11
C SER A 104 7.64 43.52 14.75
N VAL A 105 8.37 42.43 14.57
CA VAL A 105 9.03 42.04 13.32
C VAL A 105 8.20 40.92 12.71
N THR A 106 7.78 41.08 11.45
CA THR A 106 7.07 40.02 10.71
C THR A 106 7.86 39.63 9.46
N VAL A 107 8.23 38.36 9.36
CA VAL A 107 8.90 37.81 8.18
C VAL A 107 7.96 36.84 7.47
N VAL A 108 7.85 36.96 6.14
CA VAL A 108 6.94 36.15 5.32
C VAL A 108 7.71 35.24 4.36
N ALA A 109 7.65 33.93 4.56
CA ALA A 109 8.18 32.90 3.66
C ALA A 109 7.13 32.53 2.60
N ASN A 110 7.21 33.17 1.42
CA ASN A 110 6.24 33.11 0.33
C ASN A 110 6.76 32.41 -0.95
N ALA A 111 8.05 32.09 -1.04
CA ALA A 111 8.63 31.34 -2.15
C ALA A 111 8.93 29.90 -1.73
N PRO A 112 8.69 28.89 -2.60
CA PRO A 112 9.04 27.51 -2.29
C PRO A 112 10.57 27.35 -2.30
N ILE A 113 11.14 27.13 -1.12
CA ILE A 113 12.57 26.81 -0.96
C ILE A 113 12.64 25.46 -0.24
N TYR A 114 13.02 24.41 -0.98
CA TYR A 114 13.00 23.01 -0.52
C TYR A 114 14.18 22.63 0.39
N ASN A 115 14.99 23.60 0.81
CA ASN A 115 16.12 23.38 1.68
C ASN A 115 15.71 23.48 3.15
N GLN A 116 16.07 22.45 3.92
CA GLN A 116 16.00 22.47 5.38
C GLN A 116 17.19 23.26 5.95
N PHE A 117 16.94 24.08 6.98
CA PHE A 117 18.00 24.76 7.75
C PHE A 117 18.01 24.31 9.22
N ARG A 118 19.14 24.49 9.93
CA ARG A 118 19.35 23.91 11.27
C ARG A 118 18.29 24.32 12.29
N SER A 119 18.21 25.60 12.63
CA SER A 119 17.45 26.03 13.81
C SER A 119 16.71 27.32 13.55
N LEU A 120 15.47 27.38 14.03
CA LEU A 120 14.64 28.57 14.05
C LEU A 120 14.33 28.99 15.49
N SER A 121 14.58 30.24 15.83
CA SER A 121 14.11 30.90 17.04
C SER A 121 13.15 32.01 16.65
N VAL A 122 11.89 31.92 17.08
CA VAL A 122 10.92 33.01 16.92
C VAL A 122 10.65 33.62 18.30
N TRP A 123 11.11 34.84 18.51
CA TRP A 123 11.06 35.52 19.82
C TRP A 123 9.77 36.33 20.01
N GLU A 124 9.55 36.88 21.20
CA GLU A 124 8.28 37.48 21.66
C GLU A 124 7.76 38.59 20.74
N ASN A 125 8.66 39.39 20.16
CA ASN A 125 8.32 40.44 19.20
C ASN A 125 8.36 39.97 17.73
N GLY A 126 8.60 38.68 17.49
CA GLY A 126 8.73 38.06 16.18
C GLY A 126 7.45 37.39 15.69
N THR A 127 7.24 37.44 14.37
CA THR A 127 6.23 36.66 13.66
C THR A 127 6.84 36.07 12.40
N LEU A 128 6.78 34.75 12.25
CA LEU A 128 7.05 34.04 11.01
C LEU A 128 5.73 33.64 10.36
N LYS A 129 5.49 34.04 9.11
CA LYS A 129 4.35 33.57 8.32
C LYS A 129 4.83 32.79 7.10
N ILE A 130 4.30 31.59 6.87
CA ILE A 130 4.65 30.72 5.75
C ILE A 130 3.44 30.64 4.82
N THR A 131 3.59 31.15 3.60
CA THR A 131 2.55 31.14 2.54
C THR A 131 3.04 30.50 1.25
N ALA A 132 4.29 30.05 1.22
CA ALA A 132 4.88 29.43 0.04
C ALA A 132 4.04 28.24 -0.46
N GLN A 133 3.95 28.07 -1.78
CA GLN A 133 3.21 26.98 -2.40
C GLN A 133 4.09 26.20 -3.36
N GLY A 134 4.06 24.88 -3.27
CA GLY A 134 4.76 23.99 -4.19
C GLY A 134 4.14 24.03 -5.59
N SER A 135 4.95 23.78 -6.62
CA SER A 135 4.48 23.64 -8.00
C SER A 135 3.86 22.27 -8.23
N LYS A 136 3.00 22.14 -9.26
CA LYS A 136 2.34 20.87 -9.60
C LYS A 136 3.38 19.81 -9.97
N GLY A 137 3.57 18.82 -9.09
CA GLY A 137 4.46 17.68 -9.32
C GLY A 137 5.77 17.72 -8.53
N THR A 138 5.96 18.66 -7.60
CA THR A 138 7.12 18.68 -6.68
C THR A 138 6.65 18.33 -5.27
N HIS A 139 7.35 17.39 -4.62
CA HIS A 139 6.95 16.78 -3.34
C HIS A 139 7.75 17.26 -2.11
N GLY A 140 8.57 18.30 -2.27
CA GLY A 140 9.37 18.85 -1.16
C GLY A 140 8.59 19.81 -0.25
N TYR A 141 9.13 20.02 0.95
CA TYR A 141 8.61 21.03 1.90
C TYR A 141 8.89 22.44 1.39
N VAL A 142 7.87 23.30 1.36
CA VAL A 142 8.04 24.70 0.94
C VAL A 142 8.77 25.54 1.99
N PHE A 143 8.86 25.01 3.20
CA PHE A 143 9.61 25.54 4.34
C PHE A 143 9.99 24.35 5.22
N ALA A 144 11.27 24.20 5.52
CA ALA A 144 11.79 23.12 6.34
C ALA A 144 12.83 23.63 7.35
N VAL A 145 12.75 23.17 8.58
CA VAL A 145 13.74 23.41 9.63
C VAL A 145 13.94 22.14 10.47
N ALA A 146 15.19 21.82 10.83
CA ALA A 146 15.53 20.61 11.60
C ALA A 146 15.12 20.70 13.09
N GLY A 147 14.90 21.90 13.60
CA GLY A 147 14.32 22.14 14.92
C GLY A 147 13.98 23.60 15.17
N PHE A 148 13.11 23.87 16.14
CA PHE A 148 12.74 25.24 16.46
C PHE A 148 12.43 25.46 17.95
N GLU A 149 12.62 26.72 18.36
CA GLU A 149 12.07 27.29 19.58
C GLU A 149 11.20 28.50 19.27
N ASN A 150 10.05 28.62 19.95
CA ASN A 150 9.09 29.70 19.70
C ASN A 150 8.58 30.30 21.02
N ASP A 151 8.87 31.58 21.24
CA ASP A 151 8.26 32.48 22.23
C ASP A 151 7.39 33.56 21.54
N GLY A 152 7.30 33.56 20.19
CA GLY A 152 6.57 34.51 19.36
C GLY A 152 5.41 33.89 18.58
N ASN A 153 5.25 34.27 17.31
CA ASN A 153 4.15 33.79 16.46
C ASN A 153 4.65 33.06 15.20
N ILE A 154 4.23 31.81 15.00
CA ILE A 154 4.42 31.06 13.75
C ILE A 154 3.05 30.86 13.11
N ILE A 155 2.91 31.21 11.83
CA ILE A 155 1.66 31.08 11.06
C ILE A 155 1.95 30.28 9.79
N VAL A 156 1.38 29.08 9.67
CA VAL A 156 1.38 28.28 8.44
C VAL A 156 0.05 28.51 7.72
N ASP A 157 0.11 29.16 6.56
CA ASP A 157 -1.05 29.55 5.74
C ASP A 157 -0.81 29.09 4.29
N THR A 158 -0.68 27.77 4.14
CA THR A 158 -0.44 27.11 2.86
C THR A 158 -0.96 25.68 2.92
N PRO A 159 -1.54 25.15 1.82
CA PRO A 159 -1.88 23.73 1.74
C PRO A 159 -0.64 22.85 1.50
N SER A 160 0.54 23.42 1.23
CA SER A 160 1.76 22.68 0.93
C SER A 160 2.44 22.08 2.17
N LEU A 161 3.37 21.16 1.93
CA LEU A 161 4.17 20.50 2.96
C LEU A 161 5.07 21.51 3.69
N VAL A 162 5.05 21.50 5.02
CA VAL A 162 5.93 22.29 5.91
C VAL A 162 6.51 21.39 7.00
N GLU A 163 7.82 21.48 7.23
CA GLU A 163 8.53 20.63 8.19
C GLU A 163 9.12 21.48 9.32
N PHE A 164 8.94 21.01 10.55
CA PHE A 164 9.44 21.63 11.78
C PHE A 164 10.39 20.72 12.58
N GLY A 165 10.92 19.67 11.98
CA GLY A 165 12.00 18.88 12.56
C GLY A 165 11.59 18.00 13.74
N GLY A 166 12.55 17.28 14.33
CA GLY A 166 12.36 16.46 15.54
C GLY A 166 12.50 17.23 16.86
N VAL A 167 13.37 18.25 16.90
CA VAL A 167 13.65 19.02 18.12
C VAL A 167 12.80 20.28 18.19
N THR A 168 11.68 20.19 18.91
CA THR A 168 10.64 21.24 18.91
C THR A 168 10.36 21.80 20.30
N ALA A 169 10.21 23.12 20.41
CA ALA A 169 9.80 23.79 21.65
C ALA A 169 8.94 25.03 21.38
N ASN A 170 7.62 24.90 21.48
CA ASN A 170 6.72 26.04 21.59
C ASN A 170 6.63 26.47 23.05
N ARG A 171 7.35 27.51 23.46
CA ARG A 171 7.45 27.95 24.85
C ARG A 171 6.18 28.67 25.32
N GLY A 172 6.14 29.06 26.60
CA GLY A 172 4.92 29.47 27.30
C GLY A 172 4.14 30.61 26.64
N ASP A 173 4.83 31.55 26.00
CA ASP A 173 4.22 32.70 25.31
C ASP A 173 4.10 32.47 23.78
N GLY A 174 4.66 31.37 23.27
CA GLY A 174 4.67 31.02 21.86
C GLY A 174 3.31 30.60 21.32
N THR A 175 2.97 31.10 20.13
CA THR A 175 1.77 30.74 19.38
C THR A 175 2.12 30.16 18.01
N ILE A 176 1.60 28.98 17.71
CA ILE A 176 1.65 28.36 16.37
C ILE A 176 0.22 28.33 15.81
N THR A 177 0.02 28.77 14.58
CA THR A 177 -1.28 28.75 13.90
C THR A 177 -1.15 28.07 12.55
N ILE A 178 -1.90 26.99 12.33
CA ILE A 178 -1.93 26.22 11.09
C ILE A 178 -3.30 26.40 10.44
N MET A 179 -3.31 26.85 9.18
CA MET A 179 -4.52 27.22 8.45
C MET A 179 -4.57 26.54 7.07
N ASN A 180 -5.74 26.02 6.70
CA ASN A 180 -6.00 25.44 5.38
C ASN A 180 -4.97 24.35 4.97
N ASN A 181 -4.45 23.64 5.95
CA ASN A 181 -3.41 22.64 5.79
C ASN A 181 -3.89 21.33 6.40
N HIS A 182 -4.08 20.31 5.57
CA HIS A 182 -4.72 19.06 5.98
C HIS A 182 -3.69 17.93 6.12
N GLY A 183 -2.90 17.96 7.20
CA GLY A 183 -1.93 16.91 7.52
C GLY A 183 -0.56 17.09 6.85
N ASN A 184 -0.30 18.28 6.30
CA ASN A 184 0.93 18.59 5.57
C ASN A 184 1.96 19.33 6.44
N VAL A 185 1.66 19.62 7.71
CA VAL A 185 2.66 20.06 8.70
C VAL A 185 3.23 18.84 9.41
N VAL A 186 4.54 18.64 9.30
CA VAL A 186 5.26 17.47 9.79
C VAL A 186 6.26 17.87 10.88
N PHE A 187 6.37 17.02 11.89
CA PHE A 187 7.43 17.02 12.88
C PHE A 187 8.02 15.61 12.88
N ASP A 188 9.33 15.47 12.70
CA ASP A 188 9.97 14.20 12.30
C ASP A 188 9.78 13.10 13.35
N ASP A 189 9.86 13.48 14.63
CA ASP A 189 9.65 12.57 15.76
C ASP A 189 8.17 12.41 16.15
N GLY A 190 7.25 13.00 15.39
CA GLY A 190 5.82 13.01 15.71
C GLY A 190 5.51 13.67 17.05
N SER A 191 6.32 14.62 17.50
CA SER A 191 6.23 15.24 18.82
C SER A 191 6.37 16.76 18.76
N LEU A 192 5.52 17.45 19.53
CA LEU A 192 5.56 18.89 19.77
C LEU A 192 5.61 19.15 21.27
N ASN A 193 6.72 19.70 21.78
CA ASN A 193 6.77 20.22 23.14
C ASN A 193 6.06 21.58 23.20
N ASN A 194 4.84 21.59 23.73
CA ASN A 194 3.93 22.72 23.69
C ASN A 194 3.71 23.32 25.08
N GLY A 195 4.52 24.28 25.48
CA GLY A 195 4.24 25.17 26.62
C GLY A 195 3.20 26.25 26.31
N GLY A 196 3.06 26.64 25.03
CA GLY A 196 2.22 27.76 24.58
C GLY A 196 0.89 27.35 23.95
N THR A 197 0.53 28.02 22.85
CA THR A 197 -0.74 27.82 22.13
C THR A 197 -0.51 27.29 20.71
N LEU A 198 -1.25 26.24 20.34
CA LEU A 198 -1.38 25.73 18.97
C LEU A 198 -2.81 25.97 18.47
N ASN A 199 -2.97 26.58 17.31
CA ASN A 199 -4.26 26.85 16.68
C ASN A 199 -4.36 26.08 15.36
N LEU A 200 -5.45 25.32 15.17
CA LEU A 200 -5.82 24.71 13.89
C LEU A 200 -7.09 25.38 13.36
N ILE A 201 -7.05 25.86 12.12
CA ILE A 201 -8.17 26.52 11.45
C ILE A 201 -8.36 25.90 10.06
N ASN A 202 -9.44 25.13 9.88
CA ASN A 202 -9.64 24.35 8.65
C ASN A 202 -8.38 23.55 8.28
N ALA A 203 -7.80 22.95 9.30
CA ALA A 203 -6.52 22.29 9.23
C ALA A 203 -6.53 21.00 10.05
N SER A 204 -5.74 20.02 9.62
CA SER A 204 -5.48 18.82 10.38
C SER A 204 -4.01 18.69 10.76
N LEU A 205 -3.75 18.22 11.98
CA LEU A 205 -2.41 17.91 12.46
C LEU A 205 -2.31 16.43 12.85
N GLY A 206 -1.32 15.74 12.30
CA GLY A 206 -1.19 14.28 12.36
C GLY A 206 -2.19 13.55 11.45
N SER A 207 -2.12 12.22 11.45
CA SER A 207 -3.04 11.34 10.72
C SER A 207 -3.28 10.04 11.48
N ALA A 208 -4.25 9.23 11.02
CA ALA A 208 -4.37 7.85 11.46
C ALA A 208 -3.05 7.10 11.20
N GLY A 209 -2.59 6.32 12.18
CA GLY A 209 -1.29 5.63 12.12
C GLY A 209 -0.05 6.50 12.34
N LYS A 210 -0.16 7.84 12.26
CA LYS A 210 0.91 8.81 12.61
C LYS A 210 0.37 9.91 13.53
N PRO A 211 -0.06 9.54 14.74
CA PRO A 211 -0.52 10.51 15.74
C PRO A 211 0.63 11.36 16.27
N MET A 212 0.27 12.52 16.83
CA MET A 212 1.20 13.46 17.43
C MET A 212 1.24 13.33 18.96
N TRP A 213 2.42 13.40 19.55
CA TRP A 213 2.60 13.74 20.97
C TRP A 213 2.61 15.25 21.14
N VAL A 214 1.51 15.84 21.63
CA VAL A 214 1.46 17.27 21.99
C VAL A 214 1.59 17.40 23.49
N ASN A 215 2.79 17.80 23.94
CA ASN A 215 3.17 17.80 25.35
C ASN A 215 2.92 19.18 25.97
N GLY A 216 1.77 19.36 26.66
CA GLY A 216 1.46 20.57 27.39
C GLY A 216 0.55 21.57 26.65
N GLY A 217 0.41 22.74 27.25
CA GLY A 217 -0.10 23.95 26.59
C GLY A 217 -1.56 23.84 26.20
N THR A 218 -1.95 24.66 25.21
CA THR A 218 -3.32 24.74 24.68
C THR A 218 -3.35 24.40 23.19
N VAL A 219 -4.35 23.62 22.77
CA VAL A 219 -4.69 23.37 21.36
C VAL A 219 -6.10 23.90 21.08
N ASN A 220 -6.26 24.77 20.09
CA ASN A 220 -7.55 25.33 19.69
C ASN A 220 -7.94 24.78 18.31
N LEU A 221 -9.16 24.24 18.16
CA LEU A 221 -9.68 23.68 16.90
C LEU A 221 -10.85 24.52 16.38
N GLN A 222 -10.79 24.91 15.10
CA GLN A 222 -11.83 25.70 14.42
C GLN A 222 -12.02 25.27 12.95
N GLN A 223 -13.24 25.41 12.44
CA GLN A 223 -13.59 25.28 11.02
C GLN A 223 -13.27 23.92 10.37
N ASN A 224 -13.83 22.81 10.84
CA ASN A 224 -13.52 21.46 10.31
C ASN A 224 -12.08 21.05 10.58
N SER A 225 -11.52 21.51 11.69
CA SER A 225 -10.17 21.12 12.10
C SER A 225 -10.17 19.76 12.79
N SER A 226 -9.07 19.04 12.61
CA SER A 226 -8.84 17.77 13.30
C SER A 226 -7.44 17.67 13.88
N VAL A 227 -7.30 16.97 15.00
CA VAL A 227 -5.99 16.66 15.59
C VAL A 227 -5.92 15.19 15.92
N PHE A 228 -4.84 14.53 15.50
CA PHE A 228 -4.56 13.12 15.81
C PHE A 228 -3.53 13.06 16.91
N LEU A 229 -3.93 12.57 18.08
CA LEU A 229 -3.11 12.54 19.28
C LEU A 229 -2.77 11.12 19.70
N ASN A 230 -1.56 10.96 20.23
CA ASN A 230 -1.20 9.77 20.99
C ASN A 230 -1.97 9.76 22.32
N SER A 231 -2.33 8.56 22.75
CA SER A 231 -2.95 8.33 24.05
C SER A 231 -2.09 8.90 25.18
N GLY A 232 -2.70 9.67 26.09
CA GLY A 232 -2.00 10.25 27.24
C GLY A 232 -1.28 11.57 26.97
N ALA A 233 -1.49 12.21 25.81
CA ALA A 233 -0.99 13.55 25.54
C ALA A 233 -1.49 14.56 26.59
N GLY A 234 -0.58 15.33 27.19
CA GLY A 234 -0.85 16.20 28.34
C GLY A 234 -1.27 17.62 27.98
N THR A 235 -2.28 17.82 27.14
CA THR A 235 -2.67 19.16 26.62
C THR A 235 -4.11 19.57 27.00
N THR A 236 -4.38 20.88 27.02
CA THR A 236 -5.76 21.42 27.09
C THR A 236 -6.28 21.66 25.68
N ILE A 237 -7.45 21.13 25.35
CA ILE A 237 -8.06 21.28 24.02
C ILE A 237 -9.28 22.17 24.13
N ASN A 238 -9.37 23.19 23.28
CA ASN A 238 -10.57 23.99 23.10
C ASN A 238 -11.14 23.73 21.71
N VAL A 239 -12.41 23.34 21.64
CA VAL A 239 -13.15 23.19 20.40
C VAL A 239 -14.13 24.35 20.24
N ASP A 240 -14.18 24.95 19.06
CA ASP A 240 -15.17 25.97 18.77
C ASP A 240 -16.56 25.33 18.60
N PRO A 241 -17.55 25.63 19.46
CA PRO A 241 -18.86 25.02 19.39
C PRO A 241 -19.66 25.42 18.14
N ALA A 242 -19.25 26.45 17.41
CA ALA A 242 -19.93 26.88 16.19
C ALA A 242 -19.51 26.10 14.93
N THR A 243 -18.41 25.32 15.00
CA THR A 243 -17.85 24.60 13.85
C THR A 243 -17.61 23.13 14.16
N VAL A 244 -17.69 22.28 13.14
CA VAL A 244 -17.39 20.85 13.32
C VAL A 244 -15.90 20.69 13.56
N ASN A 245 -15.48 19.96 14.58
CA ASN A 245 -14.07 19.68 14.86
C ASN A 245 -13.92 18.27 15.43
N THR A 246 -12.83 17.60 15.06
CA THR A 246 -12.61 16.19 15.45
C THR A 246 -11.32 16.01 16.24
N ILE A 247 -11.42 15.36 17.39
CA ILE A 247 -10.27 14.97 18.20
C ILE A 247 -10.09 13.45 18.04
N TYR A 248 -9.02 13.04 17.37
CA TYR A 248 -8.68 11.62 17.22
C TYR A 248 -7.69 11.19 18.29
N VAL A 249 -7.96 10.04 18.92
CA VAL A 249 -6.98 9.32 19.72
C VAL A 249 -6.63 8.02 19.01
N GLN A 250 -5.32 7.83 18.81
CA GLN A 250 -4.78 6.60 18.25
C GLN A 250 -4.52 5.59 19.38
N ASP A 251 -5.00 4.36 19.19
CA ASP A 251 -4.86 3.30 20.17
C ASP A 251 -3.41 2.84 20.38
N ASN A 252 -2.63 2.64 19.32
CA ASN A 252 -1.26 2.13 19.37
C ASN A 252 -1.08 0.87 20.26
N GLY A 253 -2.13 0.06 20.43
CA GLY A 253 -2.15 -1.14 21.27
C GLY A 253 -2.36 -0.89 22.77
N PHE A 254 -2.63 0.33 23.21
CA PHE A 254 -2.84 0.66 24.63
C PHE A 254 -4.22 0.23 25.17
N LEU A 255 -5.23 0.05 24.32
CA LEU A 255 -6.60 -0.36 24.68
C LEU A 255 -6.77 -1.88 24.81
N HIS A 256 -5.88 -2.69 24.23
CA HIS A 256 -6.12 -4.14 24.02
C HIS A 256 -5.45 -5.06 25.05
N THR A 257 -5.56 -4.75 26.35
CA THR A 257 -5.04 -5.63 27.43
C THR A 257 -6.07 -6.62 27.99
N GLY A 258 -7.28 -6.66 27.40
CA GLY A 258 -8.35 -7.60 27.74
C GLY A 258 -9.57 -6.95 28.40
N THR A 259 -10.57 -7.79 28.75
CA THR A 259 -11.83 -7.33 29.34
C THR A 259 -11.61 -6.61 30.67
N GLY A 260 -12.16 -5.40 30.80
CA GLY A 260 -12.04 -4.56 31.99
C GLY A 260 -10.86 -3.60 32.00
N SER A 261 -10.05 -3.58 30.94
CA SER A 261 -9.00 -2.57 30.76
C SER A 261 -9.58 -1.22 30.35
N THR A 262 -8.98 -0.14 30.82
CA THR A 262 -9.43 1.23 30.55
C THR A 262 -8.25 2.10 30.13
N ASN A 263 -8.43 2.85 29.05
CA ASN A 263 -7.51 3.90 28.62
C ASN A 263 -8.16 5.26 28.93
N ASP A 264 -7.61 5.97 29.90
CA ASP A 264 -8.15 7.24 30.36
C ASP A 264 -7.40 8.42 29.72
N GLN A 265 -8.12 9.20 28.92
CA GLN A 265 -7.66 10.47 28.39
C GLN A 265 -7.95 11.57 29.41
N THR A 266 -6.88 12.14 29.96
CA THR A 266 -6.95 13.12 31.05
C THR A 266 -6.96 14.58 30.58
N SER A 267 -6.78 14.83 29.28
CA SER A 267 -6.87 16.17 28.70
C SER A 267 -8.20 16.84 29.03
N ALA A 268 -8.12 18.10 29.45
CA ALA A 268 -9.31 18.95 29.57
C ALA A 268 -9.78 19.35 28.17
N ILE A 269 -11.05 19.12 27.85
CA ILE A 269 -11.63 19.48 26.55
C ILE A 269 -12.77 20.45 26.79
N ASN A 270 -12.61 21.69 26.34
CA ASN A 270 -13.55 22.79 26.54
C ASN A 270 -14.35 23.09 25.27
N GLY A 271 -15.61 23.50 25.44
CA GLY A 271 -16.46 23.93 24.34
C GLY A 271 -17.19 22.79 23.63
N VAL A 272 -17.25 21.59 24.25
CA VAL A 272 -17.90 20.42 23.67
C VAL A 272 -19.36 20.72 23.34
N SER A 273 -19.76 20.46 22.10
CA SER A 273 -21.10 20.74 21.56
C SER A 273 -21.55 19.60 20.64
N GLU A 274 -22.71 19.75 20.01
CA GLU A 274 -23.19 18.86 18.94
C GLU A 274 -22.25 18.80 17.72
N ASN A 275 -21.35 19.76 17.58
CA ASN A 275 -20.38 19.82 16.48
C ASN A 275 -19.02 19.20 16.84
N THR A 276 -18.87 18.67 18.07
CA THR A 276 -17.63 18.02 18.50
C THR A 276 -17.68 16.53 18.19
N ARG A 277 -16.65 16.02 17.50
CA ARG A 277 -16.47 14.60 17.22
C ARG A 277 -15.28 14.04 18.00
N PHE A 278 -15.47 12.85 18.56
CA PHE A 278 -14.39 12.09 19.18
C PHE A 278 -14.06 10.92 18.27
N GLY A 279 -12.94 11.03 17.56
CA GLY A 279 -12.45 10.00 16.67
C GLY A 279 -11.59 8.98 17.41
N VAL A 280 -11.65 7.72 16.98
CA VAL A 280 -10.79 6.64 17.46
C VAL A 280 -10.19 5.92 16.26
N ALA A 281 -8.86 5.87 16.18
CA ALA A 281 -8.13 5.32 15.04
C ALA A 281 -7.19 4.19 15.48
N GLY A 282 -6.88 3.28 14.55
CA GLY A 282 -5.98 2.14 14.77
C GLY A 282 -6.55 1.02 15.65
N LEU A 283 -7.88 0.88 15.70
CA LEU A 283 -8.53 -0.12 16.52
C LEU A 283 -8.43 -1.53 15.91
N THR A 284 -8.09 -2.52 16.73
CA THR A 284 -8.25 -3.93 16.35
C THR A 284 -9.68 -4.45 16.61
N THR A 285 -10.46 -3.70 17.40
CA THR A 285 -11.82 -4.06 17.82
C THR A 285 -12.76 -2.86 17.73
N ALA A 286 -13.97 -3.08 17.20
CA ALA A 286 -14.93 -2.00 16.99
C ALA A 286 -15.54 -1.45 18.30
N PRO A 287 -15.83 -0.15 18.39
CA PRO A 287 -16.63 0.43 19.45
C PRO A 287 -18.09 -0.06 19.36
N VAL A 288 -18.69 -0.35 20.52
CA VAL A 288 -20.06 -0.90 20.63
C VAL A 288 -21.03 0.03 21.34
N SER A 289 -20.55 0.95 22.17
CA SER A 289 -21.39 1.99 22.79
C SER A 289 -20.57 3.19 23.22
N ALA A 290 -21.19 4.38 23.20
CA ALA A 290 -20.59 5.61 23.72
C ALA A 290 -21.61 6.36 24.59
N THR A 291 -21.22 6.69 25.83
CA THR A 291 -22.13 7.27 26.84
C THR A 291 -21.50 8.42 27.63
N TYR A 292 -22.26 9.49 27.82
CA TYR A 292 -21.90 10.59 28.71
C TYR A 292 -22.40 10.37 30.13
N THR A 293 -21.58 10.74 31.11
CA THR A 293 -21.93 10.80 32.54
C THR A 293 -21.51 12.14 33.12
N ALA A 294 -22.40 12.83 33.83
CA ALA A 294 -22.06 14.09 34.50
C ALA A 294 -21.20 13.84 35.75
N ASN A 295 -20.15 14.63 35.92
CA ASN A 295 -19.28 14.64 37.09
C ASN A 295 -19.80 15.59 38.16
N THR A 296 -19.30 15.43 39.39
CA THR A 296 -19.71 16.26 40.54
C THR A 296 -19.28 17.73 40.43
N ASP A 297 -18.28 18.03 39.61
CA ASP A 297 -17.74 19.38 39.38
C ASP A 297 -18.41 20.11 38.20
N GLY A 298 -19.38 19.48 37.54
CA GLY A 298 -20.09 20.01 36.38
C GLY A 298 -19.43 19.72 35.02
N SER A 299 -18.26 19.06 35.00
CA SER A 299 -17.72 18.43 33.78
C SER A 299 -18.47 17.12 33.46
N TYR A 300 -18.11 16.48 32.35
CA TYR A 300 -18.64 15.18 31.94
C TYR A 300 -17.51 14.20 31.65
N THR A 301 -17.82 12.92 31.81
CA THR A 301 -17.03 11.81 31.29
C THR A 301 -17.71 11.19 30.08
N LEU A 302 -16.99 11.06 28.97
CA LEU A 302 -17.40 10.21 27.84
C LEU A 302 -16.73 8.84 27.99
N LYS A 303 -17.53 7.78 28.00
CA LYS A 303 -17.04 6.40 27.98
C LYS A 303 -17.40 5.74 26.65
N ILE A 304 -16.41 5.22 25.94
CA ILE A 304 -16.54 4.47 24.69
C ILE A 304 -16.15 3.02 24.99
N ALA A 305 -17.12 2.10 24.94
CA ALA A 305 -16.88 0.67 25.18
C ALA A 305 -16.58 -0.04 23.86
N MET A 306 -15.60 -0.95 23.88
CA MET A 306 -15.18 -1.75 22.74
C MET A 306 -15.74 -3.18 22.80
N ALA A 307 -15.80 -3.88 21.66
CA ALA A 307 -16.38 -5.23 21.59
C ALA A 307 -15.57 -6.31 22.36
N ASP A 308 -14.30 -6.07 22.68
CA ASP A 308 -13.43 -6.94 23.48
C ASP A 308 -13.61 -6.73 25.00
N GLY A 309 -14.45 -5.76 25.38
CA GLY A 309 -14.74 -5.39 26.76
C GLY A 309 -13.73 -4.42 27.37
N SER A 310 -12.85 -3.81 26.56
CA SER A 310 -12.03 -2.65 26.95
C SER A 310 -12.82 -1.34 26.81
N ASP A 311 -12.34 -0.29 27.48
CA ASP A 311 -12.96 1.04 27.50
C ASP A 311 -11.95 2.16 27.18
N LEU A 312 -12.35 3.12 26.34
CA LEU A 312 -11.69 4.41 26.18
C LEU A 312 -12.51 5.47 26.91
N THR A 313 -11.91 6.25 27.80
CA THR A 313 -12.63 7.32 28.51
C THR A 313 -11.99 8.68 28.31
N TYR A 314 -12.82 9.72 28.20
CA TYR A 314 -12.41 11.10 28.33
C TYR A 314 -13.03 11.64 29.61
N THR A 315 -12.21 11.91 30.62
CA THR A 315 -12.73 12.14 31.97
C THR A 315 -13.13 13.58 32.26
N ASN A 316 -12.62 14.55 31.50
CA ASN A 316 -12.68 15.98 31.82
C ASN A 316 -13.23 16.84 30.66
N LEU A 317 -14.53 16.68 30.38
CA LEU A 317 -15.20 17.36 29.28
C LEU A 317 -16.07 18.53 29.78
N HIS A 318 -15.83 19.72 29.27
CA HIS A 318 -16.59 20.93 29.60
C HIS A 318 -17.47 21.33 28.42
N MET A 319 -18.78 21.22 28.62
CA MET A 319 -19.79 21.50 27.60
C MET A 319 -19.88 23.00 27.28
N ALA A 320 -20.19 23.32 26.02
CA ALA A 320 -20.47 24.68 25.58
C ALA A 320 -21.68 25.28 26.32
N ALA A 321 -21.68 26.60 26.49
CA ALA A 321 -22.78 27.28 27.19
C ALA A 321 -24.12 27.04 26.46
N GLY A 322 -25.10 26.48 27.17
CA GLY A 322 -26.42 26.18 26.62
C GLY A 322 -26.54 24.81 25.96
N TYR A 323 -25.44 24.07 25.81
CA TYR A 323 -25.46 22.69 25.32
C TYR A 323 -25.65 21.71 26.49
N THR A 324 -26.51 20.71 26.30
CA THR A 324 -26.68 19.58 27.22
C THR A 324 -26.55 18.30 26.41
N PRO A 325 -25.52 17.48 26.66
CA PRO A 325 -25.24 16.32 25.82
C PRO A 325 -26.32 15.24 26.00
N PRO A 326 -26.59 14.43 24.96
CA PRO A 326 -27.43 13.24 25.09
C PRO A 326 -26.75 12.18 25.96
N ALA A 327 -27.53 11.26 26.53
CA ALA A 327 -26.99 10.18 27.35
C ALA A 327 -26.10 9.20 26.55
N SER A 328 -26.38 9.04 25.25
CA SER A 328 -25.67 8.15 24.33
C SER A 328 -25.36 8.87 23.02
N LEU A 329 -24.21 8.56 22.44
CA LEU A 329 -23.77 9.07 21.14
C LEU A 329 -23.86 7.99 20.06
N ASN A 330 -23.83 8.43 18.80
CA ASN A 330 -23.76 7.52 17.67
C ASN A 330 -22.30 7.15 17.39
N ILE A 331 -22.14 5.93 16.91
CA ILE A 331 -20.87 5.39 16.45
C ILE A 331 -20.96 5.29 14.94
N VAL A 332 -20.14 6.06 14.25
CA VAL A 332 -20.08 6.11 12.79
C VAL A 332 -18.72 5.63 12.35
N GLN A 333 -18.68 4.68 11.42
CA GLN A 333 -17.42 4.23 10.85
C GLN A 333 -16.92 5.27 9.85
N ASP A 334 -15.69 5.76 10.04
CA ASP A 334 -15.06 6.65 9.07
C ASP A 334 -14.54 5.80 7.90
N SER A 335 -15.20 5.94 6.75
CA SER A 335 -14.85 5.23 5.53
C SER A 335 -13.50 5.64 4.93
N ALA A 336 -12.91 6.77 5.36
CA ALA A 336 -11.68 7.30 4.79
C ALA A 336 -10.40 6.84 5.53
N THR A 337 -10.46 6.52 6.82
CA THR A 337 -9.24 6.32 7.65
C THR A 337 -9.20 5.02 8.44
N SER A 338 -10.15 4.09 8.22
CA SER A 338 -10.37 2.88 9.05
C SER A 338 -10.69 3.16 10.54
N GLY A 339 -10.92 4.42 10.90
CA GLY A 339 -11.30 4.87 12.24
C GLY A 339 -12.81 4.91 12.49
N TRP A 340 -13.18 5.37 13.68
CA TRP A 340 -14.57 5.52 14.13
C TRP A 340 -14.79 6.91 14.71
N ASP A 341 -15.86 7.58 14.30
CA ASP A 341 -16.30 8.86 14.85
C ASP A 341 -17.44 8.62 15.84
N ILE A 342 -17.29 9.19 17.03
CA ILE A 342 -18.32 9.24 18.06
C ILE A 342 -18.95 10.63 18.03
N GLU A 343 -20.21 10.72 17.59
CA GLU A 343 -20.89 11.99 17.30
C GLU A 343 -22.32 12.08 17.82
N ASP A 344 -22.75 13.29 18.14
CA ASP A 344 -24.14 13.61 18.45
C ASP A 344 -24.90 13.90 17.16
N THR A 345 -25.80 13.00 16.75
CA THR A 345 -26.70 13.23 15.60
C THR A 345 -28.13 13.57 16.04
N SER A 346 -28.35 13.76 17.34
CA SER A 346 -29.68 14.02 17.91
C SER A 346 -30.14 15.47 17.68
N SER A 347 -29.20 16.37 17.41
CA SER A 347 -29.42 17.74 16.96
C SER A 347 -28.86 17.97 15.57
N THR A 348 -29.52 18.81 14.79
CA THR A 348 -28.97 19.28 13.50
C THR A 348 -27.69 20.05 13.79
N PRO A 349 -26.54 19.67 13.17
CA PRO A 349 -25.30 20.43 13.33
C PRO A 349 -25.53 21.89 13.00
N ALA A 350 -24.88 22.80 13.73
CA ALA A 350 -24.92 24.20 13.37
C ALA A 350 -24.28 24.36 11.98
N THR A 351 -25.01 24.89 11.00
CA THR A 351 -24.45 25.28 9.68
C THR A 351 -23.63 26.57 9.78
N GLY A 352 -23.10 26.88 10.97
CA GLY A 352 -22.56 28.18 11.31
C GLY A 352 -21.23 28.44 10.61
N GLY A 353 -21.22 29.47 9.77
CA GLY A 353 -19.98 30.21 9.54
C GLY A 353 -19.61 31.01 10.79
N TYR A 354 -18.31 31.23 10.99
CA TYR A 354 -17.65 31.96 12.09
C TYR A 354 -18.55 32.74 13.06
N THR A 355 -18.53 32.38 14.35
CA THR A 355 -18.94 33.31 15.43
C THR A 355 -17.73 34.04 15.99
N ASP A 356 -17.77 35.37 15.90
CA ASP A 356 -16.76 36.33 16.32
C ASP A 356 -16.57 36.36 17.85
N ASN A 357 -15.84 35.38 18.39
CA ASN A 357 -15.46 35.34 19.81
C ASN A 357 -14.10 36.03 20.05
N THR A 358 -13.76 36.34 21.31
CA THR A 358 -12.53 37.10 21.63
C THR A 358 -11.24 36.39 21.21
N LEU A 359 -11.19 35.06 21.34
CA LEU A 359 -10.06 34.24 20.88
C LEU A 359 -9.93 34.31 19.34
N HIS A 360 -11.05 34.28 18.64
CA HIS A 360 -11.13 34.46 17.20
C HIS A 360 -10.65 35.85 16.76
N GLN A 361 -11.07 36.93 17.42
CA GLN A 361 -10.57 38.28 17.11
C GLN A 361 -9.06 38.38 17.30
N GLN A 362 -8.50 37.72 18.31
CA GLN A 362 -7.06 37.66 18.53
C GLN A 362 -6.37 36.90 17.39
N MET A 363 -6.88 35.73 17.01
CA MET A 363 -6.32 34.89 15.92
C MET A 363 -6.40 35.57 14.56
N VAL A 364 -7.53 36.23 14.23
CA VAL A 364 -7.68 37.03 13.00
C VAL A 364 -6.77 38.25 13.04
N THR A 365 -6.67 38.95 14.16
CA THR A 365 -5.77 40.12 14.25
C THR A 365 -4.32 39.71 14.02
N THR A 366 -3.87 38.59 14.58
CA THR A 366 -2.51 38.05 14.35
C THR A 366 -2.31 37.65 12.89
N ALA A 367 -3.25 36.93 12.28
CA ALA A 367 -3.19 36.54 10.87
C ALA A 367 -3.27 37.73 9.90
N THR A 368 -4.14 38.71 10.15
CA THR A 368 -4.33 39.92 9.34
C THR A 368 -3.16 40.88 9.46
N THR A 369 -2.67 41.13 10.68
CA THR A 369 -1.46 41.96 10.88
C THR A 369 -0.25 41.35 10.18
N ALA A 370 -0.14 40.01 10.17
CA ALA A 370 0.89 39.31 9.42
C ALA A 370 0.66 39.34 7.89
N THR A 371 -0.58 39.44 7.43
CA THR A 371 -0.92 39.57 5.99
C THR A 371 -0.63 40.98 5.48
N ASP A 372 -0.92 42.00 6.28
CA ASP A 372 -0.69 43.42 5.96
C ASP A 372 0.81 43.79 5.95
N ALA A 373 1.66 42.97 6.57
CA ALA A 373 3.12 43.13 6.61
C ALA A 373 3.80 42.89 5.23
N GLY A 374 3.10 42.30 4.27
CA GLY A 374 3.52 42.22 2.87
C GLY A 374 4.34 40.98 2.48
N GLY A 375 4.10 40.52 1.25
CA GLY A 375 4.84 39.49 0.52
C GLY A 375 4.27 39.40 -0.90
N ASP A 376 5.12 39.43 -1.91
CA ASP A 376 4.70 39.37 -3.32
C ASP A 376 4.12 37.98 -3.63
N THR A 377 2.82 37.87 -3.87
CA THR A 377 2.18 36.61 -4.29
C THR A 377 2.49 36.25 -5.76
N SER A 378 3.30 37.05 -6.47
CA SER A 378 3.59 36.87 -7.89
C SER A 378 4.85 36.04 -8.20
N GLN A 379 5.65 35.69 -7.19
CA GLN A 379 6.78 34.77 -7.35
C GLN A 379 6.35 33.31 -7.28
N TYR A 380 5.50 32.90 -8.23
CA TYR A 380 5.41 31.50 -8.62
C TYR A 380 6.71 31.15 -9.35
N SER A 381 7.78 30.83 -8.62
CA SER A 381 8.98 30.29 -9.25
C SER A 381 8.61 28.96 -9.92
N SER A 382 8.66 28.94 -11.25
CA SER A 382 8.48 27.73 -12.05
C SER A 382 9.75 26.89 -12.15
N SER A 383 10.85 27.29 -11.50
CA SER A 383 12.10 26.55 -11.42
C SER A 383 12.27 26.04 -9.99
N ALA A 384 11.93 24.78 -9.78
CA ALA A 384 12.37 24.04 -8.60
C ALA A 384 13.91 23.98 -8.66
N GLU A 385 14.56 24.62 -7.70
CA GLU A 385 16.00 24.48 -7.49
C GLU A 385 16.20 23.57 -6.28
N ASP A 386 16.13 22.25 -6.51
CA ASP A 386 16.61 21.26 -5.55
C ASP A 386 18.14 21.29 -5.61
N PHE A 387 18.77 22.03 -4.69
CA PHE A 387 20.22 22.08 -4.60
C PHE A 387 20.70 21.39 -3.33
N HIS A 388 21.31 20.22 -3.47
CA HIS A 388 22.28 19.74 -2.50
C HIS A 388 23.54 20.62 -2.62
N GLN A 389 23.63 21.67 -1.79
CA GLN A 389 24.79 22.58 -1.76
C GLN A 389 25.55 22.43 -0.45
N HIS A 390 26.82 22.02 -0.58
CA HIS A 390 27.79 22.18 0.48
C HIS A 390 28.26 23.63 0.51
N ASP A 391 28.10 24.32 1.64
CA ASP A 391 28.83 25.57 1.87
C ASP A 391 30.34 25.30 2.06
N MET A 392 30.71 24.03 2.25
CA MET A 392 32.05 23.51 2.55
C MET A 392 32.72 24.25 3.71
N SER A 393 31.93 24.94 4.54
CA SER A 393 32.46 25.94 5.48
C SER A 393 33.29 25.26 6.54
N TRP A 394 32.78 24.17 7.13
CA TRP A 394 33.52 23.13 7.84
C TRP A 394 32.96 21.77 7.43
N HIS A 395 33.80 20.74 7.23
CA HIS A 395 33.34 19.41 6.85
C HIS A 395 34.14 18.30 7.53
N TRP A 396 33.45 17.24 7.93
CA TRP A 396 34.01 16.04 8.49
C TRP A 396 34.43 15.09 7.38
N THR A 397 35.64 14.56 7.47
CA THR A 397 36.13 13.49 6.61
C THR A 397 36.54 12.30 7.46
N GLY A 398 36.05 11.11 7.09
CA GLY A 398 36.36 9.87 7.80
C GLY A 398 37.74 9.30 7.42
N ALA A 399 38.39 8.63 8.37
CA ALA A 399 39.60 7.83 8.15
C ALA A 399 39.24 6.38 7.73
N LYS A 400 40.16 5.74 6.99
CA LYS A 400 40.02 4.39 6.42
C LYS A 400 39.43 3.37 7.41
N SER A 401 38.41 2.60 6.99
CA SER A 401 37.74 1.47 7.68
C SER A 401 37.58 1.63 9.22
N SER A 402 36.46 2.16 9.69
CA SER A 402 36.33 2.64 11.08
C SER A 402 34.89 2.67 11.65
N ASP A 403 34.79 2.83 12.98
CA ASP A 403 33.55 3.05 13.73
C ASP A 403 33.16 4.54 13.71
N TRP A 404 31.91 4.85 13.36
CA TRP A 404 31.37 6.21 13.29
C TRP A 404 31.47 6.94 14.64
N ASN A 405 31.33 6.23 15.76
CA ASN A 405 31.21 6.82 17.09
C ASN A 405 32.55 7.07 17.81
N ASP A 406 33.65 6.71 17.18
CA ASP A 406 35.00 6.98 17.69
C ASP A 406 35.56 8.25 17.03
N SER A 407 35.69 9.32 17.83
CA SER A 407 36.22 10.62 17.37
C SER A 407 37.61 10.55 16.74
N ALA A 408 38.41 9.52 17.03
CA ALA A 408 39.71 9.33 16.38
C ALA A 408 39.60 9.04 14.87
N ASN A 409 38.41 8.64 14.41
CA ASN A 409 38.15 8.29 13.01
C ASN A 409 37.72 9.47 12.16
N TRP A 410 37.52 10.64 12.78
CA TRP A 410 37.00 11.82 12.12
C TRP A 410 38.01 12.95 12.15
N THR A 411 38.18 13.60 11.01
CA THR A 411 38.95 14.84 10.90
C THR A 411 37.99 15.94 10.45
N LEU A 412 37.85 16.99 11.28
CA LEU A 412 37.12 18.20 10.92
C LEU A 412 38.04 19.12 10.13
N LEU A 413 37.62 19.52 8.94
CA LEU A 413 38.34 20.41 8.04
C LEU A 413 37.60 21.73 7.89
N ASP A 414 38.35 22.84 7.79
CA ASP A 414 37.79 24.15 7.47
C ASP A 414 37.53 24.34 5.96
N SER A 415 36.98 25.49 5.59
CA SER A 415 36.66 25.86 4.20
C SER A 415 37.86 25.92 3.26
N THR A 416 39.06 25.91 3.82
CA THR A 416 40.32 25.90 3.09
C THR A 416 41.02 24.54 3.15
N GLY A 417 40.41 23.54 3.81
CA GLY A 417 40.92 22.19 3.96
C GLY A 417 41.94 22.02 5.09
N ASN A 418 42.06 22.96 6.03
CA ASN A 418 42.93 22.79 7.20
C ASN A 418 42.20 22.05 8.31
N VAL A 419 42.94 21.27 9.10
CA VAL A 419 42.39 20.57 10.28
C VAL A 419 41.99 21.57 11.36
N VAL A 420 40.76 21.46 11.85
CA VAL A 420 40.24 22.21 13.00
C VAL A 420 40.64 21.50 14.28
N ASP A 421 41.13 22.25 15.28
CA ASP A 421 41.48 21.71 16.60
C ASP A 421 40.21 21.47 17.43
N THR A 422 39.86 20.19 17.58
CA THR A 422 38.70 19.73 18.36
C THR A 422 39.05 19.34 19.80
N SER A 423 40.29 19.58 20.26
CA SER A 423 40.74 19.19 21.61
C SER A 423 40.25 20.09 22.74
N ASN A 424 39.68 21.25 22.42
CA ASN A 424 39.18 22.21 23.41
C ASN A 424 37.77 21.85 23.89
N THR A 425 37.67 21.26 25.09
CA THR A 425 36.41 20.82 25.69
C THR A 425 35.50 21.95 26.17
N ASP A 426 35.96 23.20 26.15
CA ASP A 426 35.10 24.36 26.41
C ASP A 426 34.27 24.75 25.15
N VAL A 427 34.65 24.22 23.99
CA VAL A 427 34.02 24.49 22.68
C VAL A 427 33.39 23.23 22.10
N TRP A 428 34.07 22.08 22.24
CA TRP A 428 33.66 20.80 21.68
C TRP A 428 33.23 19.82 22.77
N THR A 429 32.37 18.88 22.42
CA THR A 429 32.04 17.76 23.31
C THR A 429 33.30 16.93 23.62
N SER A 430 33.27 16.15 24.70
CA SER A 430 34.41 15.30 25.06
C SER A 430 34.71 14.18 24.07
N ASN A 431 33.82 13.93 23.11
CA ASN A 431 33.97 12.96 22.02
C ASN A 431 33.38 13.56 20.73
N PRO A 432 34.09 14.47 20.05
CA PRO A 432 33.54 15.19 18.91
C PRO A 432 33.49 14.26 17.67
N ILE A 433 32.27 13.94 17.26
CA ILE A 433 31.93 13.13 16.08
C ILE A 433 30.96 13.92 15.19
N PRO A 434 30.71 13.52 13.92
CA PRO A 434 29.81 14.28 13.07
C PRO A 434 28.42 14.52 13.67
N GLN A 435 27.77 13.51 14.24
CA GLN A 435 26.46 13.65 14.89
C GLN A 435 26.51 14.44 16.21
N SER A 436 27.68 14.73 16.78
CA SER A 436 27.74 15.65 17.93
C SER A 436 27.48 17.11 17.52
N GLU A 437 27.45 17.40 16.22
CA GLU A 437 27.15 18.72 15.66
C GLU A 437 25.98 18.64 14.67
N GLN A 438 24.87 19.32 14.96
CA GLN A 438 23.69 19.41 14.06
C GLN A 438 23.98 20.07 12.69
N ASN A 439 25.21 20.56 12.47
CA ASN A 439 25.68 21.25 11.28
C ASN A 439 26.71 20.44 10.46
N ALA A 440 26.90 19.16 10.77
CA ALA A 440 27.94 18.38 10.13
C ALA A 440 27.68 18.10 8.64
N ASP A 441 28.53 18.64 7.77
CA ASP A 441 28.79 18.05 6.45
C ASP A 441 29.69 16.84 6.61
N VAL A 442 29.24 15.70 6.13
CA VAL A 442 29.99 14.44 6.24
C VAL A 442 30.37 13.95 4.87
N ASN A 443 31.67 13.76 4.65
CA ASN A 443 32.21 13.12 3.46
C ASN A 443 32.82 11.76 3.82
N ILE A 444 32.31 10.71 3.19
CA ILE A 444 32.86 9.34 3.27
C ILE A 444 33.43 8.98 1.91
N GLY A 445 34.72 8.61 1.88
CA GLY A 445 35.45 8.41 0.64
C GLY A 445 35.87 9.72 -0.02
N GLY A 446 36.70 9.61 -1.05
CA GLY A 446 37.16 10.75 -1.84
C GLY A 446 36.40 10.87 -3.16
N MET A 447 35.97 12.07 -3.52
CA MET A 447 35.42 12.33 -4.84
C MET A 447 36.45 11.98 -5.93
N ASN A 448 36.08 11.10 -6.87
CA ASN A 448 36.97 10.58 -7.91
C ASN A 448 38.21 9.82 -7.40
N SER A 449 38.19 9.34 -6.15
CA SER A 449 39.25 8.48 -5.61
C SER A 449 39.08 7.04 -6.11
N THR A 450 40.21 6.39 -6.42
CA THR A 450 40.29 4.95 -6.70
C THR A 450 41.00 4.19 -5.57
N ASP A 451 41.09 4.81 -4.39
CA ASP A 451 41.72 4.22 -3.21
C ASP A 451 40.89 3.06 -2.66
N ASP A 452 41.47 2.28 -1.74
CA ASP A 452 40.76 1.20 -1.03
C ASP A 452 39.45 1.72 -0.42
N PRO A 453 38.37 0.90 -0.41
CA PRO A 453 37.09 1.30 0.15
C PRO A 453 37.22 1.82 1.59
N GLN A 454 36.76 3.04 1.84
CA GLN A 454 36.58 3.61 3.16
C GLN A 454 35.23 3.18 3.70
N ILE A 455 35.23 2.21 4.61
CA ILE A 455 34.01 1.69 5.25
C ILE A 455 33.84 2.40 6.59
N VAL A 456 32.69 3.05 6.78
CA VAL A 456 32.30 3.63 8.07
C VAL A 456 31.06 2.89 8.54
N VAL A 457 31.09 2.42 9.79
CA VAL A 457 29.97 1.69 10.40
C VAL A 457 29.35 2.56 11.49
N ASP A 458 28.08 2.90 11.32
CA ASP A 458 27.26 3.50 12.37
C ASP A 458 26.49 2.40 13.11
N ASN A 459 26.75 2.26 14.40
CA ASN A 459 26.33 1.15 15.25
C ASN A 459 25.76 1.60 16.61
N VAL A 460 25.75 2.91 16.90
CA VAL A 460 25.18 3.50 18.12
C VAL A 460 23.96 4.32 17.73
N VAL A 461 22.99 4.41 18.64
CA VAL A 461 21.82 5.25 18.44
C VAL A 461 22.22 6.69 18.72
N ASP A 462 22.16 7.55 17.70
CA ASP A 462 22.44 8.97 17.83
C ASP A 462 21.23 9.83 17.42
N TYR A 463 20.94 10.83 18.24
CA TYR A 463 19.71 11.64 18.18
C TYR A 463 19.76 12.80 17.19
N ASN A 464 20.96 13.20 16.78
CA ASN A 464 21.14 14.42 16.01
C ASN A 464 21.14 14.10 14.52
N GLN A 465 20.26 14.78 13.80
CA GLN A 465 20.30 14.84 12.36
C GLN A 465 21.57 15.58 11.91
N ILE A 466 22.34 14.97 11.00
CA ILE A 466 23.44 15.67 10.31
C ILE A 466 22.89 16.47 9.12
N ARG A 467 23.58 17.55 8.76
CA ARG A 467 23.14 18.44 7.68
C ARG A 467 23.17 17.78 6.30
N SER A 468 24.27 17.12 5.99
CA SER A 468 24.50 16.59 4.65
C SER A 468 25.44 15.41 4.73
N LEU A 469 25.06 14.36 4.04
CA LEU A 469 25.87 13.17 3.85
C LEU A 469 26.29 13.05 2.39
N SER A 470 27.58 13.01 2.14
CA SER A 470 28.16 12.70 0.85
C SER A 470 28.96 11.41 0.92
N VAL A 471 28.51 10.39 0.20
CA VAL A 471 29.21 9.10 0.07
C VAL A 471 29.78 8.99 -1.34
N TRP A 472 31.09 9.12 -1.49
CA TRP A 472 31.76 9.12 -2.79
C TRP A 472 32.16 7.71 -3.24
N GLN A 473 32.72 7.56 -4.45
CA GLN A 473 32.92 6.26 -5.11
C GLN A 473 33.73 5.24 -4.29
N SER A 474 34.68 5.69 -3.48
CA SER A 474 35.45 4.83 -2.58
C SER A 474 34.85 4.72 -1.17
N GLY A 475 33.71 5.37 -0.90
CA GLY A 475 33.05 5.40 0.39
C GLY A 475 31.96 4.34 0.52
N VAL A 476 31.89 3.75 1.72
CA VAL A 476 30.82 2.85 2.15
C VAL A 476 30.33 3.31 3.52
N LEU A 477 29.04 3.64 3.65
CA LEU A 477 28.37 3.82 4.93
C LEU A 477 27.52 2.59 5.22
N LYS A 478 27.73 1.95 6.38
CA LYS A 478 26.87 0.87 6.88
C LYS A 478 26.19 1.30 8.18
N ILE A 479 24.87 1.38 8.20
CA ILE A 479 24.05 1.70 9.37
C ILE A 479 23.50 0.40 9.95
N THR A 480 23.88 0.12 11.19
CA THR A 480 23.53 -1.09 11.96
C THR A 480 22.97 -0.77 13.34
N ALA A 481 22.94 0.50 13.73
CA ALA A 481 22.42 0.97 15.00
C ALA A 481 21.00 0.43 15.27
N GLN A 482 20.72 -0.01 16.50
CA GLN A 482 19.43 -0.60 16.87
C GLN A 482 18.85 0.04 18.13
N ALA A 483 17.61 0.51 17.98
CA ALA A 483 16.83 1.10 19.04
C ALA A 483 16.16 0.05 19.95
N GLY A 484 16.10 0.32 21.26
CA GLY A 484 15.41 -0.53 22.24
C GLY A 484 13.89 -0.34 22.25
N SER A 485 13.15 -1.24 22.92
CA SER A 485 11.69 -1.16 23.07
C SER A 485 11.29 0.06 23.92
N GLY A 486 10.93 1.16 23.27
CA GLY A 486 10.57 2.43 23.93
C GLY A 486 11.28 3.66 23.35
N TYR A 487 12.27 3.46 22.49
CA TYR A 487 12.86 4.53 21.71
C TYR A 487 11.88 5.02 20.64
N VAL A 488 11.72 6.34 20.55
CA VAL A 488 10.91 7.03 19.55
C VAL A 488 11.85 8.04 18.88
N GLY A 489 12.27 7.75 17.66
CA GLY A 489 13.22 8.56 16.89
C GLY A 489 13.89 7.74 15.78
N ASN A 490 14.80 8.35 15.04
CA ASN A 490 15.65 7.69 14.04
C ASN A 490 17.00 7.28 14.67
N VAL A 491 17.55 6.12 14.31
CA VAL A 491 18.89 5.69 14.77
C VAL A 491 20.01 6.33 13.96
N PHE A 492 19.66 6.83 12.77
CA PHE A 492 20.49 7.65 11.91
C PHE A 492 19.58 8.62 11.18
N ALA A 493 19.94 9.90 11.15
CA ALA A 493 19.19 10.93 10.46
C ALA A 493 20.14 11.89 9.73
N THR A 494 19.78 12.25 8.50
CA THR A 494 20.45 13.30 7.70
C THR A 494 19.39 14.14 6.99
N ALA A 495 19.56 15.46 6.94
CA ALA A 495 18.64 16.37 6.27
C ALA A 495 18.61 16.19 4.74
N GLY A 496 19.69 15.63 4.20
CA GLY A 496 19.77 15.18 2.81
C GLY A 496 21.05 14.40 2.55
N PHE A 497 21.12 13.76 1.39
CA PHE A 497 22.33 13.06 0.99
C PHE A 497 22.59 13.10 -0.51
N GLU A 498 23.87 12.94 -0.83
CA GLU A 498 24.38 12.67 -2.15
C GLU A 498 25.25 11.40 -2.14
N ASN A 499 24.80 10.37 -2.85
CA ASN A 499 25.49 9.09 -2.92
C ASN A 499 26.03 8.84 -4.33
N ASN A 500 27.33 8.60 -4.44
CA ASN A 500 28.00 8.02 -5.60
C ASN A 500 28.88 6.81 -5.22
N GLY A 501 28.75 6.34 -3.97
CA GLY A 501 29.44 5.19 -3.37
C GLY A 501 28.43 4.13 -2.94
N THR A 502 28.55 3.62 -1.71
CA THR A 502 27.63 2.59 -1.18
C THR A 502 27.04 2.99 0.18
N ILE A 503 25.72 2.96 0.32
CA ILE A 503 25.00 3.07 1.59
C ILE A 503 24.29 1.74 1.86
N ILE A 504 24.48 1.18 3.06
CA ILE A 504 23.85 -0.07 3.50
C ILE A 504 23.11 0.20 4.81
N ILE A 505 21.80 -0.03 4.82
CA ILE A 505 20.93 0.05 6.00
C ILE A 505 20.59 -1.38 6.39
N ASP A 506 21.14 -1.85 7.51
CA ASP A 506 20.93 -3.19 8.05
C ASP A 506 20.49 -3.10 9.51
N THR A 507 19.30 -2.55 9.69
CA THR A 507 18.65 -2.39 10.99
C THR A 507 17.13 -2.45 10.81
N PRO A 508 16.38 -3.04 11.74
CA PRO A 508 14.93 -2.92 11.75
C PRO A 508 14.45 -1.56 12.29
N SER A 509 15.34 -0.71 12.78
CA SER A 509 14.99 0.57 13.41
C SER A 509 14.71 1.68 12.39
N ASN A 510 14.14 2.79 12.85
CA ASN A 510 13.86 3.95 11.99
C ASN A 510 15.15 4.62 11.52
N VAL A 511 15.24 4.92 10.22
CA VAL A 511 16.36 5.62 9.59
C VAL A 511 15.79 6.71 8.70
N GLU A 512 16.33 7.91 8.80
CA GLU A 512 15.91 9.06 7.99
C GLU A 512 17.03 9.46 7.04
N LEU A 513 16.69 9.55 5.76
CA LEU A 513 17.62 9.97 4.71
C LEU A 513 17.30 11.38 4.18
N GLY A 514 16.39 12.12 4.80
CA GLY A 514 16.19 13.54 4.56
C GLY A 514 15.25 13.89 3.42
N GLY A 515 15.11 15.19 3.19
CA GLY A 515 14.25 15.79 2.16
C GLY A 515 14.87 15.86 0.77
N VAL A 516 16.18 16.08 0.67
CA VAL A 516 16.93 16.16 -0.60
C VAL A 516 17.81 14.93 -0.78
N THR A 517 17.43 14.05 -1.70
CA THR A 517 18.00 12.71 -1.79
C THR A 517 18.45 12.40 -3.23
N MET A 518 19.77 12.26 -3.41
CA MET A 518 20.35 11.95 -4.71
C MET A 518 21.23 10.71 -4.65
N ASN A 519 20.83 9.67 -5.39
CA ASN A 519 21.67 8.51 -5.68
C ASN A 519 22.17 8.61 -7.11
N ARG A 520 23.43 9.03 -7.30
CA ARG A 520 24.09 9.21 -8.60
C ARG A 520 24.32 7.88 -9.32
N GLU A 521 24.73 7.95 -10.59
CA GLU A 521 24.86 6.80 -11.49
C GLU A 521 25.70 5.63 -10.93
N SER A 522 26.75 5.88 -10.14
CA SER A 522 27.56 4.82 -9.51
C SER A 522 27.12 4.48 -8.09
N GLY A 523 26.15 5.22 -7.54
CA GLY A 523 25.67 5.06 -6.18
C GLY A 523 24.84 3.79 -6.01
N VAL A 524 25.10 3.08 -4.91
CA VAL A 524 24.35 1.89 -4.47
C VAL A 524 23.75 2.17 -3.10
N ILE A 525 22.44 1.98 -2.95
CA ILE A 525 21.74 1.97 -1.66
C ILE A 525 21.20 0.57 -1.44
N THR A 526 21.41 -0.03 -0.27
CA THR A 526 20.89 -1.36 0.06
C THR A 526 20.15 -1.30 1.40
N ILE A 527 18.88 -1.68 1.41
CA ILE A 527 18.03 -1.75 2.61
C ILE A 527 17.77 -3.23 2.92
N LEU A 528 18.13 -3.65 4.13
CA LEU A 528 18.07 -5.02 4.61
C LEU A 528 17.23 -5.10 5.87
N ASN A 529 16.31 -6.08 5.92
CA ASN A 529 15.54 -6.43 7.13
C ASN A 529 14.79 -5.25 7.76
N ASN A 530 14.48 -4.21 6.99
CA ASN A 530 13.82 -3.00 7.42
C ASN A 530 12.44 -2.92 6.77
N GLN A 531 11.38 -3.00 7.57
CA GLN A 531 10.01 -3.15 7.07
C GLN A 531 9.28 -1.79 7.10
N GLY A 532 9.72 -0.84 6.27
CA GLY A 532 9.05 0.45 6.10
C GLY A 532 9.50 1.53 7.08
N ASN A 533 10.64 1.32 7.74
CA ASN A 533 11.19 2.23 8.74
C ASN A 533 12.27 3.17 8.16
N VAL A 534 12.53 3.10 6.85
CA VAL A 534 13.34 4.11 6.15
C VAL A 534 12.44 5.23 5.64
N THR A 535 12.68 6.45 6.12
CA THR A 535 11.94 7.66 5.76
C THR A 535 12.76 8.55 4.83
N LEU A 536 12.06 9.12 3.84
CA LEU A 536 12.55 10.16 2.94
C LEU A 536 11.56 11.30 3.10
N ASP A 537 11.95 12.42 3.69
CA ASP A 537 10.98 13.42 4.16
C ASP A 537 10.32 14.16 3.00
N GLY A 538 11.04 14.32 1.88
CA GLY A 538 10.50 14.82 0.62
C GLY A 538 9.68 13.78 -0.16
N GLY A 539 9.52 12.56 0.39
CA GLY A 539 8.81 11.45 -0.26
C GLY A 539 9.41 11.01 -1.58
N ALA A 540 10.64 11.43 -1.91
CA ALA A 540 11.27 11.22 -3.20
C ALA A 540 12.68 10.66 -3.04
N LEU A 541 13.14 9.95 -4.07
CA LEU A 541 14.51 9.51 -4.27
C LEU A 541 14.91 9.74 -5.73
N ASN A 542 15.82 10.68 -5.98
CA ASN A 542 16.41 10.84 -7.31
C ASN A 542 17.45 9.74 -7.53
N ASN A 543 17.05 8.67 -8.21
CA ASN A 543 17.83 7.46 -8.35
C ASN A 543 18.40 7.31 -9.76
N ALA A 544 19.58 7.85 -10.03
CA ALA A 544 20.34 7.50 -11.23
C ALA A 544 21.08 6.16 -11.09
N GLY A 545 21.37 5.73 -9.84
CA GLY A 545 22.10 4.50 -9.52
C GLY A 545 21.24 3.27 -9.25
N THR A 546 21.67 2.47 -8.26
CA THR A 546 21.00 1.22 -7.85
C THR A 546 20.46 1.31 -6.42
N LEU A 547 19.19 0.94 -6.23
CA LEU A 547 18.56 0.69 -4.93
C LEU A 547 18.28 -0.82 -4.79
N ASN A 548 18.69 -1.45 -3.70
CA ASN A 548 18.43 -2.86 -3.41
C ASN A 548 17.53 -2.98 -2.17
N LEU A 549 16.44 -3.75 -2.28
CA LEU A 549 15.56 -4.12 -1.17
C LEU A 549 15.68 -5.62 -0.91
N ILE A 550 16.14 -6.00 0.27
CA ILE A 550 16.34 -7.40 0.65
C ILE A 550 15.63 -7.70 1.97
N ASN A 551 14.51 -8.43 1.91
CA ASN A 551 13.61 -8.60 3.07
C ASN A 551 13.26 -7.26 3.71
N ALA A 552 12.96 -6.28 2.87
CA ALA A 552 12.74 -4.91 3.27
C ALA A 552 11.57 -4.29 2.52
N SER A 553 10.93 -3.30 3.12
CA SER A 553 9.95 -2.46 2.45
C SER A 553 10.33 -0.99 2.46
N LEU A 554 10.08 -0.32 1.33
CA LEU A 554 10.27 1.12 1.18
C LEU A 554 8.94 1.77 0.77
N GLY A 555 8.54 2.79 1.52
CA GLY A 555 7.23 3.44 1.40
C GLY A 555 6.10 2.64 2.04
N THR A 556 4.89 3.19 1.92
CA THR A 556 3.61 2.60 2.32
C THR A 556 2.53 3.01 1.32
N VAL A 557 1.31 2.46 1.41
CA VAL A 557 0.20 2.93 0.54
C VAL A 557 -0.14 4.39 0.78
N ASP A 558 -0.09 4.86 2.02
CA ASP A 558 -0.40 6.26 2.35
C ASP A 558 0.77 7.22 2.06
N LYS A 559 2.00 6.69 2.01
CA LYS A 559 3.22 7.43 1.71
C LYS A 559 4.09 6.64 0.72
N PRO A 560 3.67 6.53 -0.55
CA PRO A 560 4.49 5.90 -1.56
C PRO A 560 5.73 6.77 -1.80
N VAL A 561 6.85 6.13 -2.14
CA VAL A 561 8.10 6.83 -2.43
C VAL A 561 8.18 7.10 -3.93
N TRP A 562 8.47 8.34 -4.27
CA TRP A 562 8.74 8.74 -5.64
C TRP A 562 10.18 8.38 -6.03
N VAL A 563 10.38 7.18 -6.57
CA VAL A 563 11.68 6.72 -7.08
C VAL A 563 11.84 7.13 -8.54
N GLN A 564 12.76 8.07 -8.80
CA GLN A 564 12.98 8.65 -10.12
C GLN A 564 14.19 8.03 -10.81
N GLY A 565 13.96 7.20 -11.83
CA GLY A 565 15.00 6.62 -12.68
C GLY A 565 15.75 5.44 -12.07
N GLY A 566 16.83 5.07 -12.76
CA GLY A 566 17.81 4.08 -12.28
C GLY A 566 17.24 2.68 -12.13
N THR A 567 17.89 1.89 -11.28
CA THR A 567 17.53 0.50 -11.03
C THR A 567 17.09 0.29 -9.57
N VAL A 568 16.01 -0.45 -9.38
CA VAL A 568 15.58 -1.02 -8.10
C VAL A 568 15.62 -2.53 -8.18
N ASN A 569 16.38 -3.21 -7.33
CA ASN A 569 16.42 -4.67 -7.24
C ASN A 569 15.69 -5.13 -5.98
N MET A 570 14.87 -6.17 -6.09
CA MET A 570 14.05 -6.68 -4.98
C MET A 570 14.25 -8.17 -4.79
N ALA A 571 14.51 -8.60 -3.55
CA ALA A 571 14.65 -10.01 -3.19
C ALA A 571 14.16 -10.31 -1.76
N LYS A 572 13.83 -11.58 -1.50
CA LYS A 572 13.50 -12.13 -0.17
C LYS A 572 12.32 -11.44 0.54
N ASN A 573 11.11 -11.45 -0.04
CA ASN A 573 9.92 -10.86 0.60
C ASN A 573 10.00 -9.33 0.73
N SER A 574 10.57 -8.67 -0.27
CA SER A 574 10.64 -7.21 -0.30
C SER A 574 9.37 -6.59 -0.88
N THR A 575 9.01 -5.41 -0.39
CA THR A 575 7.86 -4.64 -0.87
C THR A 575 8.27 -3.21 -1.25
N LEU A 576 7.89 -2.75 -2.43
CA LEU A 576 8.12 -1.37 -2.86
C LEU A 576 6.77 -0.69 -3.07
N PHE A 577 6.53 0.42 -2.38
CA PHE A 577 5.41 1.32 -2.67
C PHE A 577 5.95 2.50 -3.47
N ALA A 578 5.85 2.42 -4.79
CA ALA A 578 6.41 3.42 -5.68
C ALA A 578 5.32 4.32 -6.27
N GLN A 579 5.58 5.63 -6.28
CA GLN A 579 4.83 6.58 -7.10
C GLN A 579 5.65 6.91 -8.35
N PRO A 580 5.37 6.33 -9.52
CA PRO A 580 6.10 6.67 -10.73
C PRO A 580 5.73 8.07 -11.20
N GLY A 581 6.76 8.91 -11.35
CA GLY A 581 6.62 10.26 -11.90
C GLY A 581 6.17 10.19 -13.35
N ILE A 582 4.96 10.63 -13.62
CA ILE A 582 4.39 10.65 -14.99
C ILE A 582 4.93 11.84 -15.82
N SER A 583 5.77 12.70 -15.24
CA SER A 583 6.19 13.97 -15.86
C SER A 583 7.67 14.07 -16.26
N TYR A 584 8.49 13.01 -16.13
CA TYR A 584 9.92 13.04 -16.44
C TYR A 584 10.35 11.95 -17.45
N ASP A 585 11.45 12.20 -18.15
CA ASP A 585 11.97 11.45 -19.30
C ASP A 585 12.75 10.17 -18.95
N THR A 586 13.16 9.99 -17.70
CA THR A 586 13.98 8.86 -17.24
C THR A 586 13.14 7.69 -16.70
N LEU A 587 13.31 6.51 -17.31
CA LEU A 587 12.62 5.26 -16.96
C LEU A 587 13.13 4.69 -15.63
N THR A 588 12.24 4.36 -14.70
CA THR A 588 12.58 3.57 -13.50
C THR A 588 12.53 2.08 -13.82
N THR A 589 13.64 1.35 -13.63
CA THR A 589 13.70 -0.10 -13.86
C THR A 589 13.62 -0.84 -12.53
N ILE A 590 12.62 -1.69 -12.35
CA ILE A 590 12.46 -2.54 -11.18
C ILE A 590 12.75 -3.98 -11.59
N ASN A 591 13.76 -4.60 -10.99
CA ASN A 591 14.07 -6.02 -11.16
C ASN A 591 13.61 -6.78 -9.92
N VAL A 592 12.68 -7.71 -10.11
CA VAL A 592 12.25 -8.62 -9.04
C VAL A 592 12.98 -9.95 -9.19
N ASP A 593 13.53 -10.46 -8.09
CA ASP A 593 14.11 -11.80 -8.05
C ASP A 593 13.01 -12.85 -8.26
N PRO A 594 13.05 -13.64 -9.35
CA PRO A 594 12.00 -14.62 -9.65
C PRO A 594 11.96 -15.79 -8.66
N THR A 595 12.99 -15.97 -7.83
CA THR A 595 13.10 -17.08 -6.87
C THR A 595 12.51 -16.76 -5.50
N THR A 596 12.12 -15.50 -5.26
CA THR A 596 11.57 -15.05 -3.99
C THR A 596 10.28 -14.27 -4.18
N VAL A 597 9.38 -14.32 -3.19
CA VAL A 597 8.16 -13.52 -3.21
C VAL A 597 8.54 -12.05 -3.08
N ASN A 598 8.05 -11.19 -3.96
CA ASN A 598 8.26 -9.74 -3.88
C ASN A 598 6.99 -9.01 -4.35
N THR A 599 6.68 -7.89 -3.71
CA THR A 599 5.46 -7.14 -3.96
C THR A 599 5.78 -5.73 -4.45
N VAL A 600 5.25 -5.34 -5.60
CA VAL A 600 5.42 -3.98 -6.13
C VAL A 600 4.06 -3.30 -6.15
N TYR A 601 3.84 -2.31 -5.28
CA TYR A 601 2.71 -1.41 -5.38
C TYR A 601 3.09 -0.22 -6.24
N ILE A 602 2.28 0.05 -7.25
CA ILE A 602 2.41 1.27 -8.03
C ILE A 602 1.22 2.17 -7.69
N ASP A 603 1.53 3.28 -7.03
CA ASP A 603 0.58 4.37 -6.78
C ASP A 603 0.33 5.15 -8.08
N ASN A 604 -0.93 5.38 -8.42
CA ASN A 604 -1.31 6.14 -9.61
C ASN A 604 -2.46 7.10 -9.30
N PRO A 605 -2.19 8.29 -8.73
CA PRO A 605 -3.25 9.20 -8.33
C PRO A 605 -3.96 9.75 -9.56
N GLY A 606 -5.22 9.36 -9.74
CA GLY A 606 -6.09 9.78 -10.85
C GLY A 606 -6.05 8.88 -12.08
N ASP A 607 -7.19 8.79 -12.78
CA ASP A 607 -7.38 8.04 -14.03
C ASP A 607 -6.50 8.59 -15.17
N LYS A 608 -5.22 8.24 -15.19
CA LYS A 608 -4.28 8.74 -16.18
C LYS A 608 -4.30 7.89 -17.44
N THR A 609 -4.58 8.54 -18.56
CA THR A 609 -4.48 7.98 -19.91
C THR A 609 -3.04 7.83 -20.40
N GLN A 610 -2.03 8.01 -19.54
CA GLN A 610 -0.61 7.93 -19.87
C GLN A 610 0.02 6.69 -19.24
N THR A 611 0.79 5.94 -20.03
CA THR A 611 1.52 4.75 -19.58
C THR A 611 2.53 5.14 -18.49
N GLY A 612 2.55 4.43 -17.37
CA GLY A 612 3.55 4.64 -16.32
C GLY A 612 4.97 4.45 -16.86
N ASN A 613 5.90 5.33 -16.47
CA ASN A 613 7.31 5.27 -16.88
C ASN A 613 8.12 4.28 -16.01
N VAL A 614 7.66 3.03 -15.96
CA VAL A 614 8.26 1.93 -15.18
C VAL A 614 8.46 0.72 -16.07
N ALA A 615 9.64 0.10 -15.98
CA ALA A 615 9.90 -1.22 -16.51
C ALA A 615 10.04 -2.21 -15.35
N LEU A 616 9.31 -3.32 -15.40
CA LEU A 616 9.35 -4.37 -14.39
C LEU A 616 9.91 -5.65 -15.01
N ASN A 617 11.07 -6.11 -14.54
CA ASN A 617 11.77 -7.28 -15.06
C ASN A 617 11.81 -8.41 -14.04
N GLY A 618 11.93 -9.65 -14.54
CA GLY A 618 12.01 -10.84 -13.70
C GLY A 618 10.65 -11.29 -13.15
N VAL A 619 9.55 -10.77 -13.72
CA VAL A 619 8.20 -11.12 -13.28
C VAL A 619 8.01 -12.64 -13.36
N SER A 620 7.52 -13.22 -12.28
CA SER A 620 7.30 -14.65 -12.13
C SER A 620 6.01 -14.91 -11.35
N GLU A 621 5.71 -16.18 -11.08
CA GLU A 621 4.65 -16.59 -10.16
C GLU A 621 4.82 -16.07 -8.73
N ASN A 622 6.04 -15.68 -8.35
CA ASN A 622 6.35 -15.11 -7.04
C ASN A 622 6.21 -13.57 -7.00
N THR A 623 5.91 -12.94 -8.13
CA THR A 623 5.74 -11.49 -8.21
C THR A 623 4.29 -11.12 -7.93
N ARG A 624 4.07 -10.32 -6.89
CA ARG A 624 2.78 -9.70 -6.60
C ARG A 624 2.78 -8.28 -7.13
N PHE A 625 1.82 -7.96 -7.99
CA PHE A 625 1.67 -6.62 -8.52
C PHE A 625 0.49 -5.94 -7.85
N GLY A 626 0.78 -4.92 -7.06
CA GLY A 626 -0.17 -4.13 -6.30
C GLY A 626 -0.46 -2.79 -6.99
N ILE A 627 -1.67 -2.27 -6.78
CA ILE A 627 -2.07 -0.93 -7.22
C ILE A 627 -2.81 -0.26 -6.08
N ALA A 628 -2.46 0.98 -5.81
CA ALA A 628 -3.03 1.81 -4.74
C ALA A 628 -3.61 3.12 -5.30
N ASP A 629 -4.38 3.82 -4.46
CA ASP A 629 -5.00 5.13 -4.74
C ASP A 629 -5.83 5.20 -6.05
N LEU A 630 -6.57 4.13 -6.35
CA LEU A 630 -7.46 4.11 -7.51
C LEU A 630 -8.73 4.93 -7.25
N THR A 631 -9.12 5.76 -8.22
CA THR A 631 -10.39 6.52 -8.18
C THR A 631 -11.64 5.64 -8.22
N SER A 632 -11.49 4.36 -8.59
CA SER A 632 -12.56 3.38 -8.71
C SER A 632 -12.02 1.96 -8.59
N LYS A 633 -12.87 1.03 -8.11
CA LYS A 633 -12.51 -0.38 -7.94
C LYS A 633 -12.05 -1.02 -9.26
N PRO A 634 -10.91 -1.72 -9.29
CA PRO A 634 -10.49 -2.50 -10.44
C PRO A 634 -11.42 -3.70 -10.67
N VAL A 635 -11.76 -3.94 -11.94
CA VAL A 635 -12.70 -4.97 -12.38
C VAL A 635 -12.09 -5.97 -13.37
N SER A 636 -10.95 -5.65 -13.96
CA SER A 636 -10.20 -6.55 -14.83
C SER A 636 -8.71 -6.23 -14.82
N ALA A 637 -7.87 -7.25 -15.03
CA ALA A 637 -6.44 -7.11 -15.26
C ALA A 637 -6.01 -8.07 -16.38
N THR A 638 -5.30 -7.54 -17.38
CA THR A 638 -4.95 -8.30 -18.59
C THR A 638 -3.52 -8.03 -19.01
N TYR A 639 -2.72 -9.09 -19.13
CA TYR A 639 -1.41 -9.02 -19.78
C TYR A 639 -1.56 -9.23 -21.29
N THR A 640 -1.03 -8.29 -22.07
CA THR A 640 -1.00 -8.37 -23.54
C THR A 640 0.45 -8.43 -24.00
N LEU A 641 0.82 -9.45 -24.77
CA LEU A 641 2.19 -9.59 -25.30
C LEU A 641 2.51 -8.43 -26.25
N ASN A 642 3.66 -7.78 -26.04
CA ASN A 642 4.12 -6.68 -26.86
C ASN A 642 4.75 -7.15 -28.18
N ALA A 643 4.96 -6.22 -29.10
CA ALA A 643 5.51 -6.50 -30.43
C ALA A 643 6.95 -7.07 -30.39
N ASP A 644 7.71 -6.80 -29.33
CA ASP A 644 9.05 -7.35 -29.10
C ASP A 644 9.05 -8.85 -28.78
N LYS A 645 7.88 -9.41 -28.45
CA LYS A 645 7.66 -10.80 -28.02
C LYS A 645 8.41 -11.21 -26.75
N THR A 646 8.96 -10.24 -26.02
CA THR A 646 9.73 -10.46 -24.79
C THR A 646 9.11 -9.76 -23.59
N SER A 647 8.28 -8.74 -23.82
CA SER A 647 7.57 -8.00 -22.77
C SER A 647 6.05 -8.04 -22.96
N TYR A 648 5.33 -7.65 -21.91
CA TYR A 648 3.88 -7.54 -21.86
C TYR A 648 3.46 -6.15 -21.41
N THR A 649 2.32 -5.70 -21.91
CA THR A 649 1.56 -4.58 -21.35
C THR A 649 0.52 -5.13 -20.37
N LEU A 650 0.57 -4.70 -19.11
CA LEU A 650 -0.50 -4.94 -18.14
C LEU A 650 -1.54 -3.83 -18.24
N THR A 651 -2.80 -4.18 -18.48
CA THR A 651 -3.94 -3.26 -18.52
C THR A 651 -4.94 -3.60 -17.43
N ILE A 652 -5.25 -2.64 -16.57
CA ILE A 652 -6.27 -2.76 -15.53
C ILE A 652 -7.49 -1.94 -15.94
N GLY A 653 -8.67 -2.57 -15.95
CA GLY A 653 -9.95 -1.88 -16.14
C GLY A 653 -10.58 -1.53 -14.80
N LEU A 654 -11.17 -0.34 -14.70
CA LEU A 654 -11.82 0.18 -13.51
C LEU A 654 -13.35 0.22 -13.67
N ALA A 655 -14.09 0.16 -12.55
CA ALA A 655 -15.56 0.11 -12.56
C ALA A 655 -16.22 1.37 -13.16
N ASN A 656 -15.52 2.51 -13.11
CA ASN A 656 -15.93 3.76 -13.77
C ASN A 656 -15.72 3.77 -15.30
N GLY A 657 -15.14 2.71 -15.87
CA GLY A 657 -14.84 2.58 -17.30
C GLY A 657 -13.44 3.06 -17.72
N ASN A 658 -12.65 3.62 -16.81
CA ASN A 658 -11.28 4.05 -17.07
C ASN A 658 -10.30 2.86 -17.00
N THR A 659 -9.07 3.07 -17.46
CA THR A 659 -8.02 2.06 -17.46
C THR A 659 -6.67 2.61 -16.96
N VAL A 660 -5.86 1.71 -16.40
CA VAL A 660 -4.47 1.96 -16.00
C VAL A 660 -3.56 0.99 -16.77
N THR A 661 -2.44 1.47 -17.31
CA THR A 661 -1.56 0.65 -18.17
C THR A 661 -0.08 0.75 -17.78
N TYR A 662 0.59 -0.40 -17.80
CA TYR A 662 2.04 -0.56 -17.60
C TYR A 662 2.64 -1.29 -18.80
N GLY A 663 3.42 -0.58 -19.61
CA GLY A 663 3.79 -1.04 -20.96
C GLY A 663 4.98 -2.00 -21.03
N THR A 664 5.82 -2.06 -19.99
CA THR A 664 7.11 -2.79 -20.05
C THR A 664 7.21 -3.77 -18.89
N ILE A 665 6.50 -4.90 -18.99
CA ILE A 665 6.62 -6.01 -18.05
C ILE A 665 7.37 -7.16 -18.72
N THR A 666 8.56 -7.49 -18.23
CA THR A 666 9.41 -8.57 -18.76
C THR A 666 9.42 -9.75 -17.78
N PRO A 667 8.72 -10.85 -18.11
CA PRO A 667 8.80 -12.10 -17.37
C PRO A 667 10.22 -12.68 -17.28
N THR A 668 10.48 -13.49 -16.27
CA THR A 668 11.63 -14.40 -16.27
C THR A 668 11.50 -15.44 -17.40
N ASP A 669 12.63 -15.96 -17.88
CA ASP A 669 12.66 -16.99 -18.93
C ASP A 669 11.74 -18.16 -18.62
N GLY A 670 10.84 -18.48 -19.56
CA GLY A 670 9.89 -19.58 -19.43
C GLY A 670 8.60 -19.26 -18.66
N TYR A 671 8.48 -18.06 -18.07
CA TYR A 671 7.24 -17.58 -17.45
C TYR A 671 6.36 -16.83 -18.46
N VAL A 672 5.08 -17.17 -18.48
CA VAL A 672 4.05 -16.49 -19.27
C VAL A 672 2.92 -16.14 -18.29
N PRO A 673 2.61 -14.86 -18.08
CA PRO A 673 1.51 -14.46 -17.20
C PRO A 673 0.19 -15.12 -17.64
N SER A 674 -0.51 -15.77 -16.71
CA SER A 674 -1.79 -16.46 -16.94
C SER A 674 -3.00 -15.55 -16.68
N SER A 675 -4.22 -16.10 -16.68
CA SER A 675 -5.42 -15.38 -16.25
C SER A 675 -5.21 -14.82 -14.84
N THR A 676 -5.49 -13.53 -14.70
CA THR A 676 -5.25 -12.82 -13.44
C THR A 676 -6.54 -12.67 -12.66
N GLN A 677 -6.40 -12.70 -11.34
CA GLN A 677 -7.45 -12.34 -10.39
C GLN A 677 -7.06 -11.02 -9.71
N ILE A 678 -8.08 -10.23 -9.40
CA ILE A 678 -7.94 -8.99 -8.62
C ILE A 678 -8.43 -9.30 -7.22
N VAL A 679 -7.55 -9.12 -6.25
CA VAL A 679 -7.83 -9.33 -4.83
C VAL A 679 -7.70 -7.99 -4.13
N GLU A 680 -8.69 -7.66 -3.31
CA GLU A 680 -8.57 -6.53 -2.40
C GLU A 680 -7.61 -6.93 -1.27
N ASP A 681 -6.56 -6.15 -1.07
CA ASP A 681 -5.63 -6.34 0.04
C ASP A 681 -5.96 -5.34 1.14
N SER A 682 -6.78 -5.77 2.09
CA SER A 682 -7.21 -4.97 3.23
C SER A 682 -6.06 -4.56 4.14
N ALA A 683 -4.91 -5.27 4.14
CA ALA A 683 -3.78 -4.91 5.00
C ALA A 683 -3.06 -3.65 4.51
N ASN A 684 -3.06 -3.43 3.20
CA ASN A 684 -2.42 -2.29 2.56
C ASN A 684 -3.44 -1.32 1.94
N ASN A 685 -4.74 -1.55 2.09
CA ASN A 685 -5.79 -0.73 1.47
C ASN A 685 -5.61 -0.57 -0.06
N GLY A 686 -5.09 -1.62 -0.70
CA GLY A 686 -4.75 -1.65 -2.13
C GLY A 686 -5.32 -2.87 -2.85
N TRP A 687 -4.96 -3.07 -4.11
CA TRP A 687 -5.41 -4.18 -4.93
C TRP A 687 -4.24 -5.00 -5.45
N LEU A 688 -4.27 -6.31 -5.26
CA LEU A 688 -3.28 -7.24 -5.78
C LEU A 688 -3.80 -7.92 -7.05
N ILE A 689 -2.90 -8.05 -8.02
CA ILE A 689 -3.08 -8.88 -9.21
C ILE A 689 -2.32 -10.17 -8.97
N GLU A 690 -3.07 -11.26 -8.83
CA GLU A 690 -2.52 -12.59 -8.56
C GLU A 690 -2.83 -13.55 -9.70
N SER A 691 -2.05 -14.62 -9.83
CA SER A 691 -2.39 -15.73 -10.71
C SER A 691 -3.59 -16.50 -10.14
N ASP A 692 -4.58 -16.78 -10.98
CA ASP A 692 -5.74 -17.60 -10.61
C ASP A 692 -5.28 -19.05 -10.36
N SER A 693 -5.03 -19.40 -9.10
CA SER A 693 -4.62 -20.76 -8.68
C SER A 693 -5.79 -21.49 -8.01
N SER A 694 -6.82 -21.82 -8.79
CA SER A 694 -7.76 -22.88 -8.40
C SER A 694 -7.05 -24.24 -8.54
N GLU A 695 -6.39 -24.71 -7.48
CA GLU A 695 -5.50 -25.88 -7.56
C GLU A 695 -5.95 -27.08 -6.71
N ALA A 696 -5.50 -28.28 -7.11
CA ALA A 696 -5.90 -29.60 -6.60
C ALA A 696 -5.15 -30.03 -5.32
N CYS A 697 -5.80 -30.02 -4.15
CA CYS A 697 -5.13 -30.14 -2.85
C CYS A 697 -5.86 -31.04 -1.85
N PHE A 698 -5.13 -31.58 -0.87
CA PHE A 698 -5.67 -32.26 0.31
C PHE A 698 -5.81 -31.31 1.49
N LEU A 699 -6.84 -31.45 2.31
CA LEU A 699 -6.93 -30.73 3.57
C LEU A 699 -6.18 -31.45 4.69
N ALA A 700 -5.83 -30.71 5.75
CA ALA A 700 -5.22 -31.27 6.96
C ALA A 700 -6.00 -32.49 7.49
N GLY A 701 -5.27 -33.55 7.85
CA GLY A 701 -5.82 -34.79 8.38
C GLY A 701 -6.22 -35.83 7.33
N SER A 702 -6.06 -35.57 6.03
CA SER A 702 -6.14 -36.61 4.99
C SER A 702 -5.02 -37.64 5.17
N MET A 703 -5.34 -38.92 5.03
CA MET A 703 -4.42 -40.03 5.30
C MET A 703 -3.84 -40.61 4.00
N ILE A 704 -2.56 -40.41 3.74
CA ILE A 704 -1.85 -40.92 2.56
C ILE A 704 -1.20 -42.28 2.86
N ARG A 705 -1.42 -43.26 1.99
CA ARG A 705 -0.86 -44.62 2.14
C ARG A 705 0.64 -44.62 1.84
N THR A 706 1.43 -44.91 2.86
CA THR A 706 2.88 -45.14 2.76
C THR A 706 3.22 -46.63 2.92
N VAL A 707 4.46 -47.00 2.65
CA VAL A 707 4.96 -48.37 2.90
C VAL A 707 4.91 -48.78 4.39
N SER A 708 4.79 -47.80 5.30
CA SER A 708 4.73 -48.01 6.75
C SER A 708 3.31 -47.93 7.32
N GLY A 709 2.30 -47.75 6.46
CA GLY A 709 0.90 -47.51 6.85
C GLY A 709 0.38 -46.14 6.41
N ASP A 710 -0.80 -45.77 6.90
CA ASP A 710 -1.38 -44.45 6.61
C ASP A 710 -0.76 -43.36 7.47
N VAL A 711 -0.32 -42.28 6.83
CA VAL A 711 0.30 -41.12 7.46
C VAL A 711 -0.52 -39.87 7.09
N ARG A 712 -0.67 -38.93 8.01
CA ARG A 712 -1.37 -37.67 7.73
C ARG A 712 -0.62 -36.87 6.66
N VAL A 713 -1.34 -36.21 5.77
CA VAL A 713 -0.73 -35.45 4.67
C VAL A 713 0.22 -34.36 5.18
N GLU A 714 -0.12 -33.71 6.30
CA GLU A 714 0.73 -32.72 6.97
C GLU A 714 1.98 -33.30 7.65
N GLU A 715 2.06 -34.63 7.80
CA GLU A 715 3.19 -35.36 8.36
C GLU A 715 4.08 -36.00 7.28
N ILE A 716 3.66 -36.02 6.01
CA ILE A 716 4.49 -36.50 4.89
C ILE A 716 5.70 -35.58 4.71
N ARG A 717 6.87 -36.17 4.46
CA ARG A 717 8.13 -35.46 4.27
C ARG A 717 8.81 -35.88 2.96
N LEU A 718 9.70 -35.02 2.47
CA LEU A 718 10.50 -35.31 1.29
C LEU A 718 11.33 -36.58 1.51
N GLY A 719 11.32 -37.49 0.54
CA GLY A 719 11.97 -38.79 0.62
C GLY A 719 11.10 -39.92 1.15
N ASP A 720 9.90 -39.64 1.67
CA ASP A 720 8.95 -40.68 2.06
C ASP A 720 8.56 -41.56 0.87
N ARG A 721 8.16 -42.80 1.17
CA ARG A 721 7.81 -43.80 0.15
C ARG A 721 6.32 -44.08 0.18
N LEU A 722 5.61 -43.61 -0.85
CA LEU A 722 4.19 -43.83 -1.01
C LEU A 722 3.91 -45.14 -1.73
N VAL A 723 2.81 -45.78 -1.37
CA VAL A 723 2.22 -46.85 -2.19
C VAL A 723 1.38 -46.18 -3.26
N THR A 724 1.67 -46.47 -4.51
CA THR A 724 1.00 -45.93 -5.69
C THR A 724 0.46 -47.07 -6.54
N PHE A 725 -0.68 -46.87 -7.19
CA PHE A 725 -1.33 -47.91 -7.99
C PHE A 725 -0.93 -47.79 -9.47
N ASP A 726 -0.25 -48.81 -10.01
CA ASP A 726 0.03 -48.92 -11.45
C ASP A 726 -1.13 -49.62 -12.15
N TRP A 727 -2.13 -48.84 -12.56
CA TRP A 727 -3.35 -49.34 -13.18
C TRP A 727 -3.11 -50.09 -14.50
N LYS A 728 -2.02 -49.80 -15.22
CA LYS A 728 -1.69 -50.48 -16.49
C LYS A 728 -1.27 -51.93 -16.27
N ASN A 729 -0.61 -52.20 -15.14
CA ASN A 729 -0.15 -53.53 -14.75
C ASN A 729 -1.01 -54.18 -13.65
N GLY A 730 -1.94 -53.43 -13.06
CA GLY A 730 -2.87 -53.89 -12.03
C GLY A 730 -2.18 -54.23 -10.71
N CYS A 731 -1.10 -53.52 -10.34
CA CYS A 731 -0.32 -53.81 -9.14
C CYS A 731 0.11 -52.55 -8.39
N ASP A 732 0.36 -52.70 -7.09
CA ASP A 732 0.93 -51.65 -6.26
C ASP A 732 2.43 -51.54 -6.50
N VAL A 733 2.91 -50.31 -6.68
CA VAL A 733 4.32 -49.96 -6.78
C VAL A 733 4.66 -48.88 -5.76
N THR A 734 5.95 -48.72 -5.46
CA THR A 734 6.41 -47.70 -4.51
C THR A 734 7.05 -46.54 -5.25
N ARG A 735 6.64 -45.31 -4.92
CA ARG A 735 7.24 -44.08 -5.46
C ARG A 735 7.71 -43.18 -4.33
N THR A 736 8.84 -42.52 -4.55
CA THR A 736 9.41 -41.58 -3.58
C THR A 736 8.74 -40.22 -3.72
N VAL A 737 8.40 -39.61 -2.60
CA VAL A 737 7.97 -38.21 -2.50
C VAL A 737 9.16 -37.32 -2.82
N VAL A 738 9.03 -36.52 -3.87
CA VAL A 738 10.05 -35.55 -4.29
C VAL A 738 9.70 -34.14 -3.87
N TRP A 739 8.46 -33.92 -3.39
CA TRP A 739 7.99 -32.63 -2.95
C TRP A 739 6.75 -32.73 -2.07
N VAL A 740 6.66 -31.82 -1.10
CA VAL A 740 5.49 -31.61 -0.26
C VAL A 740 5.35 -30.11 -0.06
N ALA A 741 4.12 -29.63 -0.05
CA ALA A 741 3.80 -28.22 0.03
C ALA A 741 2.63 -27.96 0.97
N LYS A 742 2.64 -26.78 1.60
CA LYS A 742 1.57 -26.26 2.43
C LYS A 742 1.18 -24.85 1.98
N ALA A 743 -0.12 -24.58 1.94
CA ALA A 743 -0.70 -23.24 1.81
C ALA A 743 -1.97 -23.10 2.67
N HIS A 744 -2.48 -21.88 2.76
CA HIS A 744 -3.67 -21.51 3.51
C HIS A 744 -4.63 -20.74 2.63
N THR A 745 -5.94 -21.00 2.74
CA THR A 745 -6.96 -20.29 1.96
C THR A 745 -8.17 -19.92 2.81
N THR A 746 -8.87 -18.87 2.38
CA THR A 746 -10.12 -18.37 2.96
C THR A 746 -11.17 -18.28 1.84
N VAL A 747 -12.37 -18.75 2.15
CA VAL A 747 -13.49 -18.82 1.22
C VAL A 747 -14.00 -17.42 0.84
N ARG A 748 -14.35 -17.24 -0.44
CA ARG A 748 -14.99 -16.03 -0.99
C ARG A 748 -16.51 -16.14 -0.92
N SER A 749 -17.13 -15.44 0.03
CA SER A 749 -18.60 -15.34 0.09
C SER A 749 -19.14 -14.44 -1.03
N GLY A 750 -20.13 -14.91 -1.79
CA GLY A 750 -20.82 -14.10 -2.82
C GLY A 750 -20.55 -14.51 -4.27
N VAL A 751 -19.63 -15.45 -4.51
CA VAL A 751 -19.45 -16.12 -5.81
C VAL A 751 -20.01 -17.55 -5.76
N PRO A 752 -20.20 -18.24 -6.90
CA PRO A 752 -20.71 -19.61 -6.91
C PRO A 752 -19.82 -20.57 -6.10
N ALA A 753 -20.42 -21.61 -5.49
CA ALA A 753 -19.74 -22.48 -4.53
C ALA A 753 -18.49 -23.19 -5.10
N ASP A 754 -18.50 -23.50 -6.39
CA ASP A 754 -17.38 -24.11 -7.12
C ASP A 754 -16.22 -23.14 -7.38
N GLU A 755 -16.45 -21.83 -7.21
CA GLU A 755 -15.46 -20.75 -7.35
C GLU A 755 -15.14 -20.07 -6.00
N ALA A 756 -15.96 -20.33 -4.98
CA ALA A 756 -15.86 -19.71 -3.65
C ALA A 756 -14.69 -20.25 -2.82
N GLY A 757 -14.03 -21.32 -3.26
CA GLY A 757 -12.93 -21.93 -2.50
C GLY A 757 -13.39 -22.82 -1.35
N TYR A 758 -14.65 -23.27 -1.32
CA TYR A 758 -15.10 -24.27 -0.35
C TYR A 758 -14.43 -25.62 -0.64
N PRO A 759 -14.01 -26.39 0.40
CA PRO A 759 -13.54 -27.73 0.19
C PRO A 759 -14.70 -28.65 -0.18
N VAL A 760 -14.43 -29.67 -0.98
CA VAL A 760 -15.37 -30.75 -1.28
C VAL A 760 -15.19 -31.86 -0.25
N ARG A 761 -16.28 -32.18 0.45
CA ARG A 761 -16.37 -33.34 1.34
C ARG A 761 -16.94 -34.53 0.57
N VAL A 762 -16.18 -35.61 0.53
CA VAL A 762 -16.61 -36.94 0.07
C VAL A 762 -16.84 -37.78 1.31
N LEU A 763 -18.10 -38.14 1.60
CA LEU A 763 -18.42 -38.91 2.80
C LEU A 763 -17.79 -40.30 2.77
N LYS A 764 -17.56 -40.86 3.95
CA LYS A 764 -17.26 -42.28 4.11
C LYS A 764 -18.24 -43.14 3.31
N ASP A 765 -17.72 -44.17 2.63
CA ASP A 765 -18.49 -45.13 1.82
C ASP A 765 -19.19 -44.53 0.56
N ALA A 766 -18.95 -43.25 0.25
CA ALA A 766 -19.63 -42.54 -0.83
C ALA A 766 -19.36 -43.16 -2.21
N ILE A 767 -18.12 -43.59 -2.46
CA ILE A 767 -17.68 -44.11 -3.75
C ILE A 767 -17.97 -45.60 -3.89
N ALA A 768 -17.55 -46.39 -2.89
CA ALA A 768 -17.81 -47.82 -2.76
C ALA A 768 -17.87 -48.19 -1.26
N GLU A 769 -18.28 -49.41 -0.93
CA GLU A 769 -18.18 -49.87 0.46
C GLU A 769 -16.72 -49.80 0.94
N GLY A 770 -16.46 -49.05 2.01
CA GLY A 770 -15.13 -48.76 2.53
C GLY A 770 -14.33 -47.70 1.75
N VAL A 771 -14.92 -47.00 0.78
CA VAL A 771 -14.20 -46.03 -0.08
C VAL A 771 -14.96 -44.69 -0.20
N PRO A 772 -14.40 -43.58 0.29
CA PRO A 772 -13.28 -43.54 1.24
C PRO A 772 -13.67 -44.21 2.59
N TYR A 773 -12.70 -44.69 3.37
CA TYR A 773 -12.99 -45.37 4.65
C TYR A 773 -13.35 -44.41 5.79
N LYS A 774 -13.17 -43.11 5.55
CA LYS A 774 -13.56 -41.96 6.38
C LYS A 774 -13.97 -40.82 5.46
N ASP A 775 -14.59 -39.77 6.02
CA ASP A 775 -14.83 -38.55 5.27
C ASP A 775 -13.51 -37.95 4.78
N MET A 776 -13.45 -37.67 3.47
CA MET A 776 -12.30 -37.10 2.79
C MET A 776 -12.61 -35.64 2.43
N LEU A 777 -11.64 -34.76 2.65
CA LEU A 777 -11.72 -33.33 2.35
C LEU A 777 -10.62 -32.95 1.37
N ILE A 778 -11.03 -32.45 0.21
CA ILE A 778 -10.15 -32.06 -0.90
C ILE A 778 -10.68 -30.80 -1.58
N THR A 779 -9.83 -30.08 -2.30
CA THR A 779 -10.28 -28.91 -3.08
C THR A 779 -11.05 -29.33 -4.34
N ALA A 780 -11.82 -28.40 -4.91
CA ALA A 780 -12.75 -28.66 -6.01
C ALA A 780 -12.11 -29.23 -7.28
N GLU A 781 -10.87 -28.85 -7.56
CA GLU A 781 -10.12 -29.28 -8.75
C GLU A 781 -9.38 -30.62 -8.53
N HIS A 782 -9.33 -31.15 -7.32
CA HIS A 782 -8.60 -32.38 -7.03
C HIS A 782 -9.22 -33.60 -7.72
N CYS A 783 -8.41 -34.36 -8.44
CA CYS A 783 -8.90 -35.48 -9.24
C CYS A 783 -8.93 -36.80 -8.47
N LEU A 784 -10.07 -37.47 -8.59
CA LEU A 784 -10.27 -38.86 -8.18
C LEU A 784 -10.06 -39.80 -9.37
N PHE A 785 -9.53 -40.99 -9.13
CA PHE A 785 -9.24 -41.95 -10.18
C PHE A 785 -10.39 -42.95 -10.37
N PHE A 786 -10.94 -42.98 -11.59
CA PHE A 786 -12.04 -43.87 -12.00
C PHE A 786 -11.78 -44.45 -13.38
N GLU A 787 -11.90 -45.76 -13.52
CA GLU A 787 -11.86 -46.47 -14.82
C GLU A 787 -10.75 -45.93 -15.76
N ASP A 788 -9.53 -45.94 -15.23
CA ASP A 788 -8.29 -45.52 -15.90
C ASP A 788 -8.19 -44.01 -16.21
N LYS A 789 -8.98 -43.16 -15.55
CA LYS A 789 -9.03 -41.71 -15.79
C LYS A 789 -9.05 -40.92 -14.49
N PHE A 790 -8.53 -39.70 -14.56
CA PHE A 790 -8.68 -38.70 -13.50
C PHE A 790 -9.92 -37.84 -13.75
N VAL A 791 -10.76 -37.67 -12.73
CA VAL A 791 -11.99 -36.87 -12.78
C VAL A 791 -11.96 -35.86 -11.64
N PRO A 792 -12.06 -34.54 -11.92
CA PRO A 792 -12.11 -33.53 -10.87
C PRO A 792 -13.33 -33.73 -9.96
N VAL A 793 -13.13 -33.64 -8.65
CA VAL A 793 -14.18 -33.96 -7.68
C VAL A 793 -15.38 -33.01 -7.76
N ARG A 794 -15.20 -31.74 -8.16
CA ARG A 794 -16.32 -30.80 -8.38
C ARG A 794 -17.38 -31.39 -9.30
N MET A 795 -16.95 -32.16 -10.31
CA MET A 795 -17.85 -32.69 -11.33
C MET A 795 -18.69 -33.87 -10.80
N LEU A 796 -18.36 -34.36 -9.62
CA LEU A 796 -19.03 -35.46 -8.92
C LEU A 796 -19.87 -34.96 -7.72
N VAL A 797 -19.92 -33.64 -7.48
CA VAL A 797 -20.67 -33.03 -6.37
C VAL A 797 -22.17 -33.21 -6.56
N ASN A 798 -22.74 -34.23 -5.91
CA ASN A 798 -24.17 -34.53 -5.98
C ASN A 798 -25.01 -33.82 -4.89
N GLY A 799 -24.38 -33.00 -4.05
CA GLY A 799 -25.04 -32.26 -2.97
C GLY A 799 -25.58 -33.14 -1.84
N ARG A 800 -25.18 -34.43 -1.80
CA ARG A 800 -25.64 -35.42 -0.84
C ARG A 800 -24.47 -36.14 -0.17
N SER A 801 -23.86 -37.10 -0.86
CA SER A 801 -22.70 -37.87 -0.39
C SER A 801 -21.37 -37.26 -0.83
N VAL A 802 -21.39 -36.38 -1.82
CA VAL A 802 -20.27 -35.54 -2.25
C VAL A 802 -20.78 -34.10 -2.35
N PHE A 803 -20.26 -33.18 -1.54
CA PHE A 803 -20.77 -31.81 -1.46
C PHE A 803 -19.71 -30.80 -1.04
N TYR A 804 -19.89 -29.53 -1.43
CA TYR A 804 -19.11 -28.41 -0.91
C TYR A 804 -19.44 -28.19 0.56
N ASP A 805 -18.44 -28.28 1.44
CA ASP A 805 -18.63 -28.08 2.87
C ASP A 805 -18.57 -26.59 3.21
N THR A 806 -19.75 -25.97 3.22
CA THR A 806 -19.89 -24.54 3.52
C THR A 806 -19.70 -24.17 4.99
N SER A 807 -19.52 -25.16 5.87
CA SER A 807 -19.17 -24.90 7.27
C SER A 807 -17.68 -24.57 7.46
N ILE A 808 -16.84 -24.86 6.47
CA ILE A 808 -15.41 -24.57 6.48
C ILE A 808 -15.17 -23.33 5.64
N THR A 809 -14.86 -22.21 6.28
CA THR A 809 -14.63 -20.91 5.61
C THR A 809 -13.15 -20.55 5.48
N SER A 810 -12.26 -21.32 6.09
CA SER A 810 -10.80 -21.17 5.98
C SER A 810 -10.13 -22.50 6.35
N TYR A 811 -9.05 -22.86 5.66
CA TYR A 811 -8.34 -24.12 5.91
C TYR A 811 -6.90 -24.13 5.37
N ASP A 812 -6.06 -24.95 6.01
CA ASP A 812 -4.76 -25.34 5.49
C ASP A 812 -4.90 -26.50 4.49
N TYR A 813 -4.11 -26.45 3.42
CA TYR A 813 -4.10 -27.48 2.39
C TYR A 813 -2.69 -27.84 1.94
N TYR A 814 -2.57 -29.07 1.41
CA TYR A 814 -1.31 -29.76 1.20
C TYR A 814 -1.24 -30.43 -0.17
N HIS A 815 -0.04 -30.45 -0.73
CA HIS A 815 0.29 -31.20 -1.95
C HIS A 815 1.37 -32.23 -1.69
N VAL A 816 1.32 -33.32 -2.45
CA VAL A 816 2.33 -34.38 -2.41
C VAL A 816 2.68 -34.78 -3.84
N GLU A 817 3.93 -34.54 -4.25
CA GLU A 817 4.46 -34.93 -5.55
C GLU A 817 5.37 -36.14 -5.41
N THR A 818 5.20 -37.11 -6.31
CA THR A 818 6.08 -38.26 -6.45
C THR A 818 7.00 -38.11 -7.65
N GLN A 819 8.08 -38.90 -7.72
CA GLN A 819 9.08 -38.83 -8.79
C GLN A 819 8.48 -38.79 -10.22
N ASP A 820 7.41 -39.56 -10.43
CA ASP A 820 6.52 -39.50 -11.58
C ASP A 820 5.12 -39.16 -11.08
N HIS A 821 4.31 -38.46 -11.88
CA HIS A 821 2.91 -38.30 -11.54
C HIS A 821 2.26 -39.69 -11.43
N SER A 822 1.58 -39.93 -10.33
CA SER A 822 1.13 -41.26 -9.89
C SER A 822 -0.31 -41.24 -9.39
N VAL A 823 -0.97 -42.39 -9.47
CA VAL A 823 -2.22 -42.65 -8.73
C VAL A 823 -1.84 -43.05 -7.31
N ILE A 824 -2.19 -42.22 -6.32
CA ILE A 824 -1.91 -42.47 -4.90
C ILE A 824 -3.18 -42.89 -4.16
N ILE A 825 -3.04 -43.37 -2.93
CA ILE A 825 -4.17 -43.76 -2.08
C ILE A 825 -4.28 -42.78 -0.92
N ALA A 826 -5.39 -42.04 -0.87
CA ALA A 826 -5.72 -41.06 0.17
C ALA A 826 -7.07 -41.39 0.81
N ASP A 827 -7.13 -41.54 2.14
CA ASP A 827 -8.34 -41.94 2.89
C ASP A 827 -9.02 -43.22 2.34
N GLY A 828 -8.23 -44.09 1.67
CA GLY A 828 -8.68 -45.32 1.01
C GLY A 828 -9.18 -45.13 -0.43
N MET A 829 -9.23 -43.91 -0.94
CA MET A 829 -9.60 -43.57 -2.31
C MET A 829 -8.36 -43.44 -3.21
N LEU A 830 -8.46 -43.88 -4.46
CA LEU A 830 -7.44 -43.63 -5.48
C LEU A 830 -7.58 -42.20 -6.00
N THR A 831 -6.50 -41.42 -5.89
CA THR A 831 -6.46 -40.01 -6.30
C THR A 831 -5.21 -39.71 -7.09
N GLU A 832 -5.15 -38.50 -7.65
CA GLU A 832 -3.90 -38.00 -8.22
C GLU A 832 -2.88 -37.64 -7.13
N SER A 833 -1.61 -37.68 -7.51
CA SER A 833 -0.54 -36.94 -6.81
C SER A 833 -0.41 -35.57 -7.49
N TYR A 834 0.40 -34.68 -6.93
CA TYR A 834 0.63 -33.40 -7.58
C TYR A 834 1.34 -33.57 -8.94
N LEU A 835 0.81 -32.94 -9.98
CA LEU A 835 1.45 -32.81 -11.29
C LEU A 835 1.95 -31.37 -11.44
N ASP A 836 3.26 -31.19 -11.50
CA ASP A 836 3.88 -29.87 -11.67
C ASP A 836 3.70 -29.33 -13.10
N THR A 837 2.54 -28.72 -13.34
CA THR A 837 2.23 -28.03 -14.59
C THR A 837 2.74 -26.58 -14.62
N GLY A 838 3.60 -26.21 -13.66
CA GLY A 838 4.16 -24.87 -13.52
C GLY A 838 3.47 -23.99 -12.49
N ASN A 839 2.97 -24.57 -11.40
CA ASN A 839 2.30 -23.90 -10.28
C ASN A 839 2.98 -24.16 -8.92
N ARG A 840 4.15 -24.82 -8.92
CA ARG A 840 4.79 -25.37 -7.71
C ARG A 840 5.31 -24.32 -6.72
N ALA A 841 5.54 -23.08 -7.13
CA ALA A 841 6.12 -22.07 -6.22
C ALA A 841 5.10 -21.25 -5.41
N SER A 842 3.79 -21.43 -5.60
CA SER A 842 2.75 -20.81 -4.74
C SER A 842 2.66 -21.42 -3.32
N PHE A 843 3.59 -22.32 -2.95
CA PHE A 843 3.53 -23.13 -1.74
C PHE A 843 4.79 -23.09 -0.87
N ARG A 844 4.64 -23.22 0.45
CA ARG A 844 5.76 -23.33 1.41
C ARG A 844 6.19 -24.79 1.60
N GLN A 845 7.49 -25.06 1.55
CA GLN A 845 8.11 -26.37 1.88
C GLN A 845 8.81 -26.30 3.25
N GLU A 846 8.63 -27.32 4.11
CA GLU A 846 9.40 -27.46 5.35
C GLU A 846 10.66 -28.34 5.15
N GLY A 847 11.86 -27.78 5.38
CA GLY A 847 13.13 -28.53 5.48
C GLY A 847 14.37 -27.82 4.90
N LYS A 848 15.55 -28.03 5.51
CA LYS A 848 16.86 -27.54 5.03
C LYS A 848 17.52 -28.53 4.07
N VAL A 849 17.17 -28.55 2.79
CA VAL A 849 17.97 -29.20 1.74
C VAL A 849 17.85 -28.43 0.43
N ALA A 850 18.99 -28.17 -0.22
CA ALA A 850 19.09 -27.54 -1.53
C ALA A 850 18.21 -28.23 -2.58
N ALA A 851 17.48 -27.43 -3.37
CA ALA A 851 16.67 -27.88 -4.50
C ALA A 851 17.55 -28.61 -5.54
N LEU A 852 17.65 -29.94 -5.43
CA LEU A 852 18.22 -30.79 -6.45
C LEU A 852 17.23 -30.88 -7.62
N ARG A 853 17.46 -30.05 -8.64
CA ARG A 853 16.98 -30.12 -10.04
C ARG A 853 15.68 -30.93 -10.26
N ALA A 854 14.53 -30.26 -10.23
CA ALA A 854 13.31 -30.80 -10.85
C ALA A 854 13.38 -30.59 -12.38
N ALA A 855 13.09 -31.64 -13.14
CA ALA A 855 12.97 -31.61 -14.60
C ALA A 855 11.81 -30.69 -15.01
N GLY A 856 11.92 -30.02 -16.17
CA GLY A 856 11.03 -28.93 -16.60
C GLY A 856 9.52 -29.24 -16.66
N LYS A 857 8.74 -28.19 -16.93
CA LYS A 857 7.26 -28.12 -16.96
C LYS A 857 6.60 -29.36 -17.55
N ARG A 858 5.73 -30.02 -16.76
CA ARG A 858 4.95 -31.19 -17.17
C ARG A 858 3.61 -30.77 -17.78
N THR A 859 3.04 -31.62 -18.62
CA THR A 859 1.71 -31.44 -19.22
C THR A 859 0.82 -32.64 -18.93
N TRP A 860 -0.49 -32.41 -18.88
CA TRP A 860 -1.46 -33.49 -18.70
C TRP A 860 -1.40 -34.52 -19.83
N GLU A 861 -1.10 -34.08 -21.05
CA GLU A 861 -1.03 -34.93 -22.24
C GLU A 861 0.18 -35.85 -22.24
N GLN A 862 1.31 -35.42 -21.67
CA GLN A 862 2.59 -36.14 -21.78
C GLN A 862 3.01 -36.85 -20.49
N ASP A 863 2.70 -36.25 -19.34
CA ASP A 863 3.33 -36.62 -18.06
C ASP A 863 2.34 -37.17 -17.03
N ALA A 864 1.03 -37.11 -17.29
CA ALA A 864 0.05 -37.57 -16.32
C ALA A 864 0.01 -39.10 -16.17
N ALA A 865 -0.17 -39.57 -14.93
CA ALA A 865 -0.29 -41.01 -14.63
C ALA A 865 -1.46 -41.68 -15.37
N ALA A 866 -2.51 -40.91 -15.58
CA ALA A 866 -3.73 -41.27 -16.29
C ALA A 866 -4.31 -40.00 -16.96
N PRO A 867 -5.08 -40.14 -18.05
CA PRO A 867 -5.68 -38.99 -18.72
C PRO A 867 -6.74 -38.30 -17.84
N LEU A 868 -6.74 -36.96 -17.86
CA LEU A 868 -7.83 -36.15 -17.33
C LEU A 868 -9.09 -36.35 -18.20
N CYS A 869 -10.25 -36.56 -17.56
CA CYS A 869 -11.50 -36.75 -18.26
C CYS A 869 -12.62 -35.88 -17.68
N VAL A 870 -12.97 -34.83 -18.42
CA VAL A 870 -14.08 -33.92 -18.13
C VAL A 870 -15.27 -34.11 -19.09
N SER A 871 -15.24 -35.17 -19.91
CA SER A 871 -16.31 -35.44 -20.86
C SER A 871 -17.59 -35.88 -20.15
N ARG A 872 -18.69 -35.16 -20.38
CA ARG A 872 -20.03 -35.50 -19.87
C ARG A 872 -20.39 -36.96 -20.08
N SER A 873 -20.06 -37.54 -21.24
CA SER A 873 -20.40 -38.94 -21.57
C SER A 873 -19.75 -39.97 -20.64
N PHE A 874 -18.67 -39.59 -19.95
CA PHE A 874 -17.97 -40.42 -18.97
C PHE A 874 -18.33 -40.02 -17.53
N VAL A 875 -18.38 -38.72 -17.25
CA VAL A 875 -18.57 -38.21 -15.87
C VAL A 875 -20.03 -38.30 -15.42
N GLU A 876 -21.01 -38.08 -16.30
CA GLU A 876 -22.43 -38.16 -15.91
C GLU A 876 -22.84 -39.56 -15.43
N PRO A 877 -22.46 -40.68 -16.08
CA PRO A 877 -22.70 -42.02 -15.54
C PRO A 877 -22.09 -42.25 -14.15
N LEU A 878 -20.87 -41.77 -13.90
CA LEU A 878 -20.23 -41.87 -12.58
C LEU A 878 -21.02 -41.07 -11.53
N PHE A 879 -21.33 -39.81 -11.84
CA PHE A 879 -22.17 -38.97 -10.99
C PHE A 879 -23.49 -39.65 -10.62
N ARG A 880 -24.20 -40.23 -11.60
CA ARG A 880 -25.50 -40.91 -11.38
C ARG A 880 -25.33 -42.18 -10.54
N ALA A 881 -24.25 -42.93 -10.72
CA ALA A 881 -23.95 -44.08 -9.89
C ALA A 881 -23.73 -43.68 -8.42
N LEU A 882 -22.95 -42.60 -8.18
CA LEU A 882 -22.72 -42.05 -6.84
C LEU A 882 -24.01 -41.50 -6.21
N GLU A 883 -24.82 -40.80 -7.00
CA GLU A 883 -26.14 -40.30 -6.59
C GLU A 883 -27.06 -41.46 -6.13
N GLY A 884 -27.09 -42.58 -6.87
CA GLY A 884 -27.87 -43.76 -6.53
C GLY A 884 -27.46 -44.43 -5.22
N ARG A 885 -26.19 -44.31 -4.83
CA ARG A 885 -25.64 -44.87 -3.58
C ARG A 885 -26.03 -44.10 -2.33
N THR A 886 -26.54 -42.87 -2.45
CA THR A 886 -26.83 -41.97 -1.32
C THR A 886 -27.73 -42.60 -0.24
N SER A 887 -28.66 -43.48 -0.62
CA SER A 887 -29.51 -44.22 0.32
C SER A 887 -28.77 -45.19 1.25
N THR A 888 -27.56 -45.58 0.88
CA THR A 888 -26.69 -46.52 1.63
C THR A 888 -25.53 -45.82 2.36
N VAL A 889 -25.36 -44.51 2.15
CA VAL A 889 -24.26 -43.72 2.72
C VAL A 889 -24.77 -42.93 3.92
N ALA A 890 -24.29 -43.27 5.11
CA ALA A 890 -24.64 -42.58 6.34
C ALA A 890 -24.19 -41.11 6.30
N GLY A 891 -25.00 -40.19 6.81
CA GLY A 891 -24.69 -38.75 6.83
C GLY A 891 -24.95 -38.01 5.52
N SER A 892 -25.50 -38.68 4.49
CA SER A 892 -25.89 -38.02 3.23
C SER A 892 -26.83 -36.84 3.48
N GLN A 893 -26.50 -35.69 2.87
CA GLN A 893 -27.29 -34.47 3.00
C GLN A 893 -28.63 -34.58 2.24
N THR A 894 -29.62 -33.81 2.69
CA THR A 894 -30.85 -33.61 1.91
C THR A 894 -30.56 -32.59 0.81
N PRO A 895 -30.73 -32.95 -0.47
CA PRO A 895 -30.43 -32.02 -1.55
C PRO A 895 -31.37 -30.81 -1.50
N LEU A 896 -30.85 -29.65 -1.89
CA LEU A 896 -31.68 -28.48 -2.17
C LEU A 896 -32.70 -28.81 -3.28
N ALA A 897 -33.87 -28.18 -3.22
CA ALA A 897 -34.87 -28.35 -4.27
C ALA A 897 -34.28 -27.96 -5.64
N PRO A 898 -34.63 -28.67 -6.73
CA PRO A 898 -34.14 -28.33 -8.06
C PRO A 898 -34.45 -26.86 -8.38
N ALA A 899 -33.44 -26.13 -8.88
CA ALA A 899 -33.65 -24.76 -9.31
C ALA A 899 -34.73 -24.70 -10.40
N THR A 900 -35.60 -23.71 -10.33
CA THR A 900 -36.61 -23.50 -11.37
C THR A 900 -35.91 -22.91 -12.59
N LEU A 901 -36.10 -23.53 -13.76
CA LEU A 901 -35.52 -23.07 -15.01
C LEU A 901 -36.55 -22.31 -15.86
N HIS A 902 -36.18 -21.15 -16.36
CA HIS A 902 -36.88 -20.45 -17.42
C HIS A 902 -36.32 -20.86 -18.78
N ARG A 903 -37.20 -20.96 -19.79
CA ARG A 903 -36.80 -21.14 -21.20
C ARG A 903 -36.77 -19.83 -21.98
N ASP A 904 -37.19 -18.75 -21.35
CA ASP A 904 -37.13 -17.41 -21.92
C ASP A 904 -35.83 -16.72 -21.49
N ALA A 905 -35.07 -16.22 -22.47
CA ALA A 905 -33.83 -15.52 -22.23
C ALA A 905 -34.03 -14.07 -21.80
N ASP A 906 -35.25 -13.52 -21.83
CA ASP A 906 -35.51 -12.08 -21.63
C ASP A 906 -34.64 -11.18 -22.52
N LEU A 907 -34.37 -11.59 -23.77
CA LEU A 907 -33.45 -10.86 -24.63
C LEU A 907 -33.97 -9.44 -24.91
N HIS A 908 -33.21 -8.43 -24.51
CA HIS A 908 -33.52 -7.02 -24.74
C HIS A 908 -32.25 -6.20 -24.98
N LEU A 909 -32.42 -4.97 -25.46
CA LEU A 909 -31.31 -4.04 -25.64
C LEU A 909 -31.36 -2.95 -24.58
N VAL A 910 -30.19 -2.47 -24.17
CA VAL A 910 -30.04 -1.27 -23.33
C VAL A 910 -29.17 -0.27 -24.06
N MET A 911 -29.66 0.97 -24.21
CA MET A 911 -28.89 2.08 -24.80
C MET A 911 -27.90 2.66 -23.79
N GLY A 912 -26.91 3.42 -24.26
CA GLY A 912 -25.91 4.07 -23.39
C GLY A 912 -26.47 5.00 -22.30
N ASN A 913 -27.71 5.47 -22.46
CA ASN A 913 -28.43 6.28 -21.46
C ASN A 913 -29.28 5.43 -20.48
N GLY A 914 -29.16 4.10 -20.51
CA GLY A 914 -29.91 3.17 -19.64
C GLY A 914 -31.32 2.82 -20.13
N ALA A 915 -31.80 3.39 -21.24
CA ALA A 915 -33.13 3.06 -21.75
C ALA A 915 -33.21 1.64 -22.33
N VAL A 916 -34.24 0.90 -21.92
CA VAL A 916 -34.50 -0.48 -22.33
C VAL A 916 -35.35 -0.53 -23.61
N ILE A 917 -34.87 -1.24 -24.63
CA ILE A 917 -35.61 -1.55 -25.87
C ILE A 917 -35.98 -3.04 -25.87
N ARG A 918 -37.28 -3.30 -25.74
CA ARG A 918 -37.85 -4.66 -25.83
C ARG A 918 -38.04 -5.07 -27.29
N PRO A 919 -37.98 -6.37 -27.62
CA PRO A 919 -38.21 -6.82 -28.99
C PRO A 919 -39.66 -6.53 -29.40
N VAL A 920 -39.84 -5.90 -30.56
CA VAL A 920 -41.17 -5.67 -31.16
C VAL A 920 -41.73 -6.94 -31.80
N ARG A 921 -40.86 -7.92 -32.09
CA ARG A 921 -41.22 -9.21 -32.65
C ARG A 921 -40.19 -10.27 -32.28
N TYR A 922 -40.66 -11.49 -32.01
CA TYR A 922 -39.85 -12.70 -31.92
C TYR A 922 -40.59 -13.83 -32.65
N ASP A 923 -39.91 -14.55 -33.54
CA ASP A 923 -40.49 -15.63 -34.37
C ASP A 923 -39.96 -17.03 -34.03
N GLY A 924 -39.29 -17.18 -32.90
CA GLY A 924 -38.68 -18.44 -32.45
C GLY A 924 -37.17 -18.49 -32.64
N GLN A 925 -36.59 -17.68 -33.53
CA GLN A 925 -35.14 -17.62 -33.73
C GLN A 925 -34.60 -16.19 -33.92
N THR A 926 -35.42 -15.28 -34.44
CA THR A 926 -35.02 -13.89 -34.70
C THR A 926 -35.78 -12.92 -33.81
N TYR A 927 -35.04 -12.09 -33.07
CA TYR A 927 -35.56 -10.97 -32.30
C TYR A 927 -35.43 -9.68 -33.11
N SER A 928 -36.51 -8.91 -33.22
CA SER A 928 -36.52 -7.63 -33.93
C SER A 928 -36.72 -6.47 -32.96
N PHE A 929 -35.86 -5.46 -33.02
CA PHE A 929 -35.84 -4.28 -32.17
C PHE A 929 -35.94 -3.01 -33.02
N MET A 930 -36.74 -2.04 -32.58
CA MET A 930 -36.76 -0.72 -33.21
C MET A 930 -35.74 0.19 -32.54
N LEU A 931 -34.72 0.62 -33.30
CA LEU A 931 -33.69 1.53 -32.83
C LEU A 931 -34.01 2.99 -33.19
N PRO A 932 -33.93 3.92 -32.23
CA PRO A 932 -33.98 5.36 -32.50
C PRO A 932 -32.83 5.83 -33.41
N ALA A 933 -33.02 6.97 -34.07
CA ALA A 933 -31.94 7.64 -34.78
C ALA A 933 -30.83 8.07 -33.78
N GLY A 934 -29.58 8.04 -34.25
CA GLY A 934 -28.41 8.36 -33.43
C GLY A 934 -28.00 7.28 -32.42
N THR A 935 -28.49 6.04 -32.56
CA THR A 935 -28.05 4.93 -31.69
C THR A 935 -26.66 4.46 -32.11
N GLU A 936 -25.63 4.91 -31.39
CA GLU A 936 -24.23 4.57 -31.69
C GLU A 936 -23.82 3.19 -31.13
N THR A 937 -24.33 2.84 -29.95
CA THR A 937 -24.04 1.57 -29.27
C THR A 937 -25.28 1.07 -28.53
N VAL A 938 -25.39 -0.24 -28.40
CA VAL A 938 -26.36 -0.90 -27.52
C VAL A 938 -25.68 -2.02 -26.75
N ARG A 939 -26.22 -2.38 -25.60
CA ARG A 939 -25.89 -3.63 -24.92
C ARG A 939 -27.00 -4.65 -25.15
N ILE A 940 -26.64 -5.86 -25.55
CA ILE A 940 -27.51 -7.02 -25.67
C ILE A 940 -27.55 -7.69 -24.30
N LEU A 941 -28.69 -7.59 -23.62
CA LEU A 941 -28.91 -8.20 -22.31
C LEU A 941 -29.81 -9.42 -22.46
N SER A 942 -29.44 -10.49 -21.76
CA SER A 942 -30.26 -11.67 -21.59
C SER A 942 -30.03 -12.25 -20.19
N ARG A 943 -30.96 -13.08 -19.73
CA ARG A 943 -30.64 -14.07 -18.70
C ARG A 943 -29.43 -14.87 -19.17
N ALA A 944 -28.60 -15.27 -18.22
CA ALA A 944 -27.45 -16.12 -18.46
C ALA A 944 -27.32 -17.14 -17.32
N SER A 945 -26.72 -18.27 -17.65
CA SER A 945 -26.53 -19.36 -16.69
C SER A 945 -25.36 -20.22 -17.12
N ARG A 946 -24.74 -20.91 -16.17
CA ARG A 946 -23.63 -21.82 -16.45
C ARG A 946 -24.18 -23.21 -16.80
N PRO A 947 -23.70 -23.86 -17.87
CA PRO A 947 -24.06 -25.25 -18.17
C PRO A 947 -23.87 -26.20 -16.98
N SER A 948 -22.81 -26.00 -16.19
CA SER A 948 -22.55 -26.72 -14.94
C SER A 948 -23.67 -26.59 -13.88
N ASP A 949 -24.45 -25.50 -13.90
CA ASP A 949 -25.54 -25.28 -12.94
C ASP A 949 -26.89 -25.82 -13.44
N VAL A 950 -27.15 -25.70 -14.75
CA VAL A 950 -28.48 -26.01 -15.32
C VAL A 950 -28.58 -27.41 -15.91
N VAL A 951 -27.48 -27.97 -16.40
CA VAL A 951 -27.40 -29.36 -16.86
C VAL A 951 -26.98 -30.27 -15.70
N GLY A 952 -25.97 -29.82 -14.95
CA GLY A 952 -25.46 -30.47 -13.75
C GLY A 952 -23.93 -30.38 -13.65
N PRO A 953 -23.39 -30.63 -12.44
CA PRO A 953 -21.97 -30.41 -12.14
C PRO A 953 -21.03 -31.31 -12.95
N PHE A 954 -21.54 -32.43 -13.50
CA PHE A 954 -20.82 -33.31 -14.43
C PHE A 954 -20.56 -32.69 -15.83
N VAL A 955 -20.86 -31.40 -16.01
CA VAL A 955 -20.51 -30.59 -17.18
C VAL A 955 -19.45 -29.57 -16.77
N ASP A 956 -18.33 -29.55 -17.49
CA ASP A 956 -17.17 -28.70 -17.16
C ASP A 956 -17.30 -27.24 -17.63
N ASP A 957 -18.21 -26.97 -18.56
CA ASP A 957 -18.41 -25.61 -19.06
C ASP A 957 -19.07 -24.73 -17.98
N ARG A 958 -18.23 -23.91 -17.32
CA ARG A 958 -18.59 -22.95 -16.26
C ARG A 958 -18.87 -21.54 -16.79
N ARG A 959 -18.86 -21.32 -18.10
CA ARG A 959 -19.12 -19.99 -18.67
C ARG A 959 -20.57 -19.58 -18.40
N SER A 960 -20.79 -18.33 -18.01
CA SER A 960 -22.14 -17.77 -17.94
C SER A 960 -22.64 -17.53 -19.36
N LEU A 961 -23.51 -18.39 -19.90
CA LEU A 961 -23.95 -18.32 -21.29
C LEU A 961 -25.31 -17.64 -21.39
N GLY A 962 -25.36 -16.52 -22.10
CA GLY A 962 -26.58 -15.77 -22.41
C GLY A 962 -27.29 -16.36 -23.63
N VAL A 963 -27.02 -15.80 -24.81
CA VAL A 963 -27.54 -16.30 -26.09
C VAL A 963 -26.41 -16.52 -27.09
N ALA A 964 -26.57 -17.53 -27.96
CA ALA A 964 -25.63 -17.81 -29.04
C ALA A 964 -26.06 -17.04 -30.30
N VAL A 965 -25.42 -15.90 -30.56
CA VAL A 965 -25.79 -15.03 -31.69
C VAL A 965 -25.21 -15.57 -32.98
N ARG A 966 -26.09 -15.85 -33.95
CA ARG A 966 -25.77 -16.34 -35.29
C ARG A 966 -25.70 -15.26 -36.36
N ALA A 967 -26.45 -14.18 -36.21
CA ALA A 967 -26.46 -13.10 -37.18
C ALA A 967 -27.06 -11.84 -36.55
N ILE A 968 -26.51 -10.69 -36.92
CA ILE A 968 -27.08 -9.40 -36.58
C ILE A 968 -27.23 -8.58 -37.85
N GLN A 969 -28.41 -8.04 -38.09
CA GLN A 969 -28.73 -7.27 -39.28
C GLN A 969 -29.49 -6.01 -38.92
N PHE A 970 -29.12 -4.91 -39.52
CA PHE A 970 -29.82 -3.64 -39.41
C PHE A 970 -30.56 -3.34 -40.71
N ILE A 971 -31.83 -2.97 -40.61
CA ILE A 971 -32.69 -2.58 -41.74
C ILE A 971 -33.16 -1.15 -41.54
N SER A 972 -32.73 -0.27 -42.43
CA SER A 972 -33.27 1.09 -42.59
C SER A 972 -34.34 1.14 -43.68
N ASN A 973 -34.90 2.32 -43.98
CA ASN A 973 -35.90 2.47 -45.05
C ASN A 973 -35.37 2.16 -46.46
N THR A 974 -34.04 2.17 -46.68
CA THR A 974 -33.41 2.02 -47.99
C THR A 974 -32.37 0.90 -48.06
N GLN A 975 -31.91 0.35 -46.94
CA GLN A 975 -30.75 -0.56 -46.92
C GLN A 975 -30.83 -1.60 -45.80
N ARG A 976 -30.34 -2.81 -46.09
CA ARG A 976 -30.06 -3.88 -45.12
C ARG A 976 -28.54 -4.06 -45.00
N THR A 977 -28.03 -3.96 -43.78
CA THR A 977 -26.60 -4.07 -43.46
C THR A 977 -26.39 -5.18 -42.45
N GLU A 978 -25.38 -6.02 -42.65
CA GLU A 978 -24.97 -7.00 -41.64
C GLU A 978 -23.99 -6.35 -40.67
N VAL A 979 -24.14 -6.62 -39.37
CA VAL A 979 -23.20 -6.17 -38.34
C VAL A 979 -22.31 -7.35 -38.01
N THR A 980 -21.01 -7.28 -38.31
CA THR A 980 -20.06 -8.40 -38.09
C THR A 980 -19.06 -8.14 -36.97
N THR A 981 -18.99 -6.91 -36.44
CA THR A 981 -17.99 -6.49 -35.44
C THR A 981 -17.91 -7.41 -34.24
N TYR A 982 -19.05 -7.96 -33.78
CA TYR A 982 -19.12 -8.92 -32.67
C TYR A 982 -18.40 -10.27 -32.92
N ARG A 983 -18.05 -10.57 -34.17
CA ARG A 983 -17.27 -11.75 -34.58
C ARG A 983 -15.79 -11.43 -34.79
N ASP A 984 -15.54 -10.24 -35.34
CA ASP A 984 -14.23 -9.86 -35.86
C ASP A 984 -13.35 -9.22 -34.76
N ASP A 985 -13.96 -8.69 -33.70
CA ASP A 985 -13.28 -8.05 -32.58
C ASP A 985 -13.42 -8.87 -31.29
N ALA A 986 -12.35 -9.61 -30.96
CA ALA A 986 -12.27 -10.43 -29.75
C ALA A 986 -12.15 -9.61 -28.45
N THR A 987 -11.98 -8.27 -28.54
CA THR A 987 -11.86 -7.37 -27.38
C THR A 987 -13.22 -6.82 -26.92
N LEU A 988 -14.30 -7.07 -27.67
CA LEU A 988 -15.63 -6.57 -27.32
C LEU A 988 -16.17 -7.18 -26.03
N ASN A 989 -16.48 -6.29 -25.08
CA ASN A 989 -16.98 -6.66 -23.77
C ASN A 989 -18.29 -7.46 -23.84
N GLY A 990 -18.32 -8.60 -23.15
CA GLY A 990 -19.48 -9.48 -23.00
C GLY A 990 -19.70 -10.52 -24.10
N TRP A 991 -18.73 -10.67 -25.02
CA TRP A 991 -18.70 -11.74 -26.02
C TRP A 991 -17.64 -12.79 -25.69
N TYR A 992 -17.96 -14.06 -25.89
CA TYR A 992 -16.97 -15.14 -25.87
C TYR A 992 -16.30 -15.28 -27.26
N PRO A 993 -15.03 -15.72 -27.34
CA PRO A 993 -14.36 -15.92 -28.62
C PRO A 993 -15.10 -16.90 -29.54
N ALA A 994 -15.22 -16.56 -30.82
CA ALA A 994 -15.99 -17.35 -31.80
C ALA A 994 -15.41 -18.75 -32.05
N GLN A 995 -14.09 -18.95 -31.89
CA GLN A 995 -13.38 -20.24 -32.05
C GLN A 995 -13.77 -21.06 -33.31
N GLY A 996 -14.07 -20.39 -34.42
CA GLY A 996 -14.49 -21.04 -35.67
C GLY A 996 -15.92 -21.60 -35.68
N GLN A 997 -16.73 -21.30 -34.65
CA GLN A 997 -18.15 -21.62 -34.60
C GLN A 997 -18.99 -20.59 -35.38
N ILE A 998 -20.16 -21.04 -35.85
CA ILE A 998 -21.10 -20.22 -36.65
C ILE A 998 -21.82 -19.18 -35.76
N SER A 999 -21.98 -19.48 -34.47
CA SER A 999 -22.59 -18.61 -33.45
C SER A 999 -21.57 -18.19 -32.41
N VAL A 1000 -21.72 -16.98 -31.89
CA VAL A 1000 -20.88 -16.41 -30.83
C VAL A 1000 -21.73 -16.23 -29.58
N TRP A 1001 -21.28 -16.80 -28.46
CA TRP A 1001 -22.00 -16.70 -27.20
C TRP A 1001 -21.80 -15.33 -26.53
N THR A 1002 -22.89 -14.75 -26.02
CA THR A 1002 -22.82 -13.64 -25.07
C THR A 1002 -22.67 -14.17 -23.65
N ASN A 1003 -22.14 -13.34 -22.74
CA ASN A 1003 -22.10 -13.64 -21.30
C ASN A 1003 -23.37 -13.21 -20.53
N GLY A 1004 -24.44 -12.86 -21.26
CA GLY A 1004 -25.66 -12.24 -20.72
C GLY A 1004 -25.67 -10.71 -20.81
N ASN A 1005 -24.54 -10.06 -21.09
CA ASN A 1005 -24.48 -8.60 -21.21
C ASN A 1005 -23.38 -8.15 -22.19
N ALA A 1006 -23.69 -8.14 -23.49
CA ALA A 1006 -22.71 -7.93 -24.55
C ALA A 1006 -22.81 -6.56 -25.24
N VAL A 1007 -21.70 -5.86 -25.44
CA VAL A 1007 -21.67 -4.58 -26.17
C VAL A 1007 -21.76 -4.82 -27.67
N LEU A 1008 -22.63 -4.09 -28.35
CA LEU A 1008 -22.76 -4.08 -29.80
C LEU A 1008 -22.59 -2.64 -30.33
N PRO A 1009 -21.43 -2.32 -30.92
CA PRO A 1009 -21.26 -1.08 -31.67
C PRO A 1009 -22.13 -1.08 -32.94
N LEU A 1010 -22.73 0.07 -33.26
CA LEU A 1010 -23.68 0.23 -34.35
C LEU A 1010 -23.43 1.47 -35.22
N SER A 1011 -22.56 2.38 -34.81
CA SER A 1011 -22.35 3.69 -35.45
C SER A 1011 -21.98 3.58 -36.95
N GLU A 1012 -21.11 2.65 -37.32
CA GLU A 1012 -20.69 2.46 -38.71
C GLU A 1012 -21.79 1.87 -39.60
N GLN A 1013 -22.60 0.95 -39.08
CA GLN A 1013 -23.57 0.18 -39.87
C GLN A 1013 -24.95 0.82 -39.92
N THR A 1014 -25.26 1.73 -38.97
CA THR A 1014 -26.55 2.43 -38.90
C THR A 1014 -26.53 3.80 -39.57
N ASP A 1015 -25.37 4.43 -39.74
CA ASP A 1015 -25.21 5.80 -40.27
C ASP A 1015 -26.10 6.81 -39.52
N GLY A 1016 -26.29 6.59 -38.22
CA GLY A 1016 -27.14 7.41 -37.34
C GLY A 1016 -28.65 7.36 -37.66
N LYS A 1017 -29.11 6.49 -38.57
CA LYS A 1017 -30.52 6.41 -38.97
C LYS A 1017 -31.34 5.56 -38.00
N MET A 1018 -32.63 5.88 -37.89
CA MET A 1018 -33.59 4.97 -37.27
C MET A 1018 -33.79 3.71 -38.13
N GLY A 1019 -34.02 2.56 -37.51
CA GLY A 1019 -34.22 1.31 -38.23
C GLY A 1019 -34.50 0.11 -37.33
N MET A 1020 -34.69 -1.06 -37.94
CA MET A 1020 -34.95 -2.31 -37.24
C MET A 1020 -33.66 -3.13 -37.13
N LEU A 1021 -33.23 -3.43 -35.90
CA LEU A 1021 -32.15 -4.38 -35.62
C LEU A 1021 -32.75 -5.78 -35.45
N MET A 1022 -32.26 -6.74 -36.21
CA MET A 1022 -32.65 -8.14 -36.13
C MET A 1022 -31.47 -8.96 -35.60
N ILE A 1023 -31.69 -9.69 -34.51
CA ILE A 1023 -30.70 -10.58 -33.88
C ILE A 1023 -31.22 -12.01 -34.01
N THR A 1024 -30.53 -12.83 -34.79
CA THR A 1024 -30.77 -14.28 -34.86
C THR A 1024 -29.93 -14.96 -33.79
N ALA A 1025 -30.55 -15.63 -32.83
CA ALA A 1025 -29.83 -16.27 -31.74
C ALA A 1025 -30.46 -17.60 -31.30
N ASP A 1026 -29.61 -18.53 -30.88
CA ASP A 1026 -30.03 -19.74 -30.18
C ASP A 1026 -30.00 -19.50 -28.67
N LEU A 1027 -30.96 -20.09 -27.96
CA LEU A 1027 -31.06 -19.99 -26.51
C LEU A 1027 -30.25 -21.11 -25.84
N ALA A 1028 -29.82 -20.88 -24.61
CA ALA A 1028 -29.31 -21.95 -23.74
C ALA A 1028 -30.43 -22.93 -23.35
N ASP A 1029 -30.04 -24.13 -22.91
CA ASP A 1029 -30.97 -25.22 -22.54
C ASP A 1029 -31.94 -24.85 -21.39
N GLY A 1030 -31.60 -23.83 -20.61
CA GLY A 1030 -32.45 -23.22 -19.59
C GLY A 1030 -31.67 -22.15 -18.82
N TYR A 1031 -32.39 -21.21 -18.19
CA TYR A 1031 -31.85 -20.12 -17.37
C TYR A 1031 -32.35 -20.27 -15.94
N LEU A 1032 -31.51 -20.02 -14.94
CA LEU A 1032 -31.94 -20.06 -13.53
C LEU A 1032 -32.95 -18.94 -13.25
N ALA A 1033 -34.01 -19.25 -12.49
CA ALA A 1033 -34.94 -18.26 -11.98
C ALA A 1033 -34.24 -17.37 -10.93
N GLU A 1034 -34.33 -16.06 -11.10
CA GLU A 1034 -33.90 -15.09 -10.09
C GLU A 1034 -34.65 -15.35 -8.77
N PRO A 1035 -33.99 -15.29 -7.59
CA PRO A 1035 -34.71 -15.16 -6.34
C PRO A 1035 -35.50 -13.84 -6.38
N GLU A 1036 -36.79 -13.91 -6.10
CA GLU A 1036 -37.72 -12.79 -6.19
C GLU A 1036 -37.21 -11.60 -5.35
N GLN A 1037 -36.54 -10.62 -5.99
CA GLN A 1037 -36.29 -9.33 -5.38
C GLN A 1037 -37.65 -8.72 -5.07
N ALA A 1038 -37.96 -8.58 -3.78
CA ALA A 1038 -39.14 -7.87 -3.31
C ALA A 1038 -39.17 -6.48 -3.94
N ALA A 1039 -40.06 -6.29 -4.93
CA ALA A 1039 -40.27 -5.00 -5.54
C ALA A 1039 -40.69 -3.98 -4.45
N PRO A 1040 -40.12 -2.77 -4.41
CA PRO A 1040 -40.59 -1.74 -3.50
C PRO A 1040 -42.04 -1.43 -3.86
N ALA A 1041 -42.92 -1.54 -2.87
CA ALA A 1041 -44.31 -1.19 -3.01
C ALA A 1041 -44.43 0.27 -3.46
N LEU A 1042 -44.76 0.48 -4.74
CA LEU A 1042 -45.20 1.77 -5.25
C LEU A 1042 -46.50 2.14 -4.53
N ALA A 1043 -46.38 3.03 -3.55
CA ALA A 1043 -47.51 3.74 -2.98
C ALA A 1043 -48.23 4.50 -4.10
N ARG A 1044 -49.35 3.95 -4.58
CA ARG A 1044 -50.32 4.71 -5.35
C ARG A 1044 -51.05 5.64 -4.38
N SER A 1045 -50.81 6.93 -4.54
CA SER A 1045 -51.64 7.98 -3.98
C SER A 1045 -53.06 7.89 -4.54
N ALA A 1046 -54.02 7.84 -3.63
CA ALA A 1046 -55.35 8.42 -3.75
C ALA A 1046 -55.67 9.06 -2.39
#